data_AF-A0A7V3A3I6-F1
#
_entry.id   AF-A0A7V3A3I6-F1
#
_cell.length_a   1.000
_cell.length_b   1.000
_cell.length_c   1.000
_cell.angle_alpha   90.00
_cell.angle_beta   90.00
_cell.angle_gamma   90.00
#
_symmetry.space_group_name_H-M   'P 1'
#
loop_
_entity.id
_entity.type
_entity.pdbx_description
1 polymer ?
#
loop_
_entity_poly.entity_id
_entity_poly.type
_entity_poly.pdbx_seq_one_letter_code
_entity_poly.pdbx_strand_id
1 'polypeptide(L)'
;MIENPVQRVFHIDHECYLIYLGSSHTEYRPFLRIGNSPKLPEGIKKYVSTVLVTDNYTGNPFLEHENVELPLSGETKFVGDPLRIERLKQFLNEKNLPVAEYEYETVESPPQKGKSIVFFFKSGNLHVHHNGDELYNLRQREVEDHHFVYLAERVSSFVKDNPLRYLSRVFQNPGFILVEQNLYLFHEGRLGIVHIPADFLWALSRSGIDPDLLQWCIEDRFEEGILHKLKRSVAIKRELRVASHRIEQLRSAINLFSGGDTSLFALEPDASGCFHLQGFRFCGEEFSVEFPFPLGISFPITSVISEGKSVLQKALEKKGLPAGTRILGKVPYRFFTIPLPSPGSLLLSYGINLAKKCAEVGEVQEQEWWRGLVSSLTQIQEQWKKSSPRLSSFDVLEPLFTSELSLGETEKVLPYLIWNLETLCRIIDPAAMGRGSLWERLRKKARNRTMLHLPEDRQGCIPLVGDCWILSNGGHLFYQIEGRLTPLKLLQASKSIENIEKLRASIEKETYFTQERERLSRFLEQLHQVPPKRIRKPVASPSTAETQSATTEAPKPQELQPSTLSSVQAAPDAFSTASSDQPGQDGILPQETPLSASLASSTLATGERKLQNAPLSASASETTPFGRAGTTRSTGIFHRKGSLFAAGVFILGGIIVALWQFGRPEPVKKILQVEKQELVEPKEVSKELQSSEAQREKGVFTPLKEGPSQAIQESGRAPSKETLDVREQSRIPSNEQTILPAGPAETRPSEALPSTYTADIPPLGAIQITVLDVFYLVNEIAETNGYRRLDSPKDLRPDPNWIYPGNRFKLPDSSTYLVKRGDTLWHITTRYIEEEVAKGIGILKSYLGPTLESPVPRAKQYELEETIGRLQKGSHCKAFVEYLEKKKKEVVYR
;
A
#
# COMPACT_ATOMS: atom_id res chain seq x y z
N MET A 1 -23.52 -30.91 6.14
CA MET A 1 -23.30 -30.04 4.97
C MET A 1 -23.44 -28.60 5.45
N ILE A 2 -22.84 -27.60 4.80
CA ILE A 2 -23.13 -26.20 5.15
C ILE A 2 -24.41 -25.78 4.42
N GLU A 3 -25.54 -25.81 5.13
CA GLU A 3 -26.86 -25.43 4.62
C GLU A 3 -27.06 -23.91 4.64
N ASN A 4 -26.56 -23.22 5.67
CA ASN A 4 -26.64 -21.77 5.78
C ASN A 4 -25.65 -21.08 4.81
N PRO A 5 -26.10 -20.26 3.83
CA PRO A 5 -25.24 -19.58 2.88
C PRO A 5 -24.11 -18.77 3.53
N VAL A 6 -24.40 -18.03 4.61
CA VAL A 6 -23.44 -17.14 5.29
C VAL A 6 -22.26 -17.92 5.88
N GLN A 7 -22.50 -19.15 6.34
CA GLN A 7 -21.45 -20.00 6.94
C GLN A 7 -20.46 -20.56 5.91
N ARG A 8 -20.72 -20.40 4.59
CA ARG A 8 -19.82 -20.86 3.53
C ARG A 8 -18.63 -19.95 3.29
N VAL A 9 -18.71 -18.67 3.68
CA VAL A 9 -17.59 -17.73 3.66
C VAL A 9 -16.80 -17.86 4.96
N PHE A 10 -15.48 -17.82 4.90
CA PHE A 10 -14.55 -17.80 6.03
C PHE A 10 -13.64 -16.57 5.89
N HIS A 11 -13.59 -15.73 6.93
CA HIS A 11 -12.80 -14.49 6.93
C HIS A 11 -11.42 -14.75 7.55
N ILE A 12 -10.34 -14.71 6.75
CA ILE A 12 -8.98 -15.08 7.20
C ILE A 12 -8.24 -13.87 7.77
N ASP A 13 -8.44 -12.71 7.15
CA ASP A 13 -8.18 -11.38 7.68
C ASP A 13 -9.08 -10.35 6.96
N HIS A 14 -8.75 -9.06 7.06
CA HIS A 14 -9.48 -7.95 6.45
C HIS A 14 -9.64 -8.05 4.91
N GLU A 15 -8.67 -8.63 4.20
CA GLU A 15 -8.67 -8.71 2.72
C GLU A 15 -8.41 -10.14 2.20
N CYS A 16 -8.69 -11.18 2.99
CA CYS A 16 -8.54 -12.58 2.57
C CYS A 16 -9.75 -13.44 2.97
N TYR A 17 -10.37 -14.06 1.96
CA TYR A 17 -11.60 -14.83 2.11
C TYR A 17 -11.50 -16.19 1.44
N LEU A 18 -12.14 -17.18 2.04
CA LEU A 18 -12.36 -18.49 1.46
C LEU A 18 -13.85 -18.80 1.42
N ILE A 19 -14.34 -19.25 0.26
CA ILE A 19 -15.76 -19.54 0.02
C ILE A 19 -15.89 -21.01 -0.36
N TYR A 20 -16.60 -21.78 0.45
CA TYR A 20 -16.88 -23.20 0.20
C TYR A 20 -18.04 -23.34 -0.79
N LEU A 21 -17.70 -23.64 -2.04
CA LEU A 21 -18.64 -23.84 -3.15
C LEU A 21 -19.16 -25.27 -3.25
N GLY A 22 -18.60 -26.19 -2.46
CA GLY A 22 -18.92 -27.61 -2.55
C GLY A 22 -20.39 -27.95 -2.26
N SER A 23 -20.94 -28.84 -3.07
CA SER A 23 -22.20 -29.54 -2.82
C SER A 23 -22.00 -30.78 -1.93
N SER A 24 -20.79 -31.34 -1.89
CA SER A 24 -20.46 -32.50 -1.05
C SER A 24 -19.11 -32.40 -0.34
N HIS A 25 -18.97 -33.10 0.79
CA HIS A 25 -17.69 -33.22 1.51
C HIS A 25 -16.63 -34.01 0.74
N THR A 26 -17.04 -34.76 -0.28
CA THR A 26 -16.19 -35.57 -1.18
C THR A 26 -15.72 -34.80 -2.42
N GLU A 27 -16.07 -33.53 -2.55
CA GLU A 27 -15.83 -32.73 -3.75
C GLU A 27 -14.37 -32.26 -3.83
N TYR A 28 -13.76 -32.37 -5.02
CA TYR A 28 -12.35 -32.08 -5.20
C TYR A 28 -12.11 -30.56 -5.24
N ARG A 29 -11.20 -30.09 -4.38
CA ARG A 29 -10.79 -28.68 -4.25
C ARG A 29 -11.98 -27.69 -4.19
N PRO A 30 -12.87 -27.81 -3.18
CA PRO A 30 -14.18 -27.15 -3.18
C PRO A 30 -14.16 -25.68 -2.75
N PHE A 31 -12.99 -25.06 -2.59
CA PHE A 31 -12.87 -23.67 -2.17
C PHE A 31 -12.50 -22.74 -3.32
N LEU A 32 -13.14 -21.58 -3.29
CA LEU A 32 -12.75 -20.37 -4.00
C LEU A 32 -12.08 -19.41 -3.01
N ARG A 33 -10.97 -18.77 -3.40
CA ARG A 33 -10.25 -17.76 -2.61
C ARG A 33 -10.43 -16.37 -3.22
N ILE A 34 -10.60 -15.36 -2.37
CA ILE A 34 -10.54 -13.93 -2.75
C ILE A 34 -9.45 -13.28 -1.90
N GLY A 35 -8.47 -12.65 -2.56
CA GLY A 35 -7.29 -12.10 -1.90
C GLY A 35 -6.42 -13.12 -1.18
N ASN A 36 -5.50 -12.67 -0.34
CA ASN A 36 -4.43 -13.50 0.22
C ASN A 36 -3.92 -12.97 1.56
N SER A 37 -3.22 -13.80 2.34
CA SER A 37 -2.81 -13.49 3.70
C SER A 37 -1.59 -14.30 4.15
N PRO A 38 -0.66 -13.75 4.96
CA PRO A 38 0.34 -14.56 5.66
C PRO A 38 -0.29 -15.43 6.78
N LYS A 39 -1.59 -15.27 7.05
CA LYS A 39 -2.37 -16.02 8.05
C LYS A 39 -3.19 -17.17 7.43
N LEU A 40 -3.04 -17.43 6.13
CA LEU A 40 -3.69 -18.52 5.41
C LEU A 40 -3.11 -19.89 5.83
N PRO A 41 -3.88 -20.82 6.42
CA PRO A 41 -3.32 -22.09 6.91
C PRO A 41 -2.84 -23.01 5.78
N GLU A 42 -1.57 -23.44 5.79
CA GLU A 42 -0.95 -24.30 4.76
C GLU A 42 -1.87 -25.39 4.19
N GLY A 43 -2.55 -26.14 5.06
CA GLY A 43 -3.42 -27.26 4.69
C GLY A 43 -4.65 -26.91 3.84
N ILE A 44 -4.96 -25.63 3.60
CA ILE A 44 -6.04 -25.21 2.71
C ILE A 44 -5.62 -25.08 1.24
N LYS A 45 -4.33 -24.85 0.94
CA LYS A 45 -3.87 -24.46 -0.41
C LYS A 45 -4.26 -25.52 -1.46
N LYS A 46 -3.97 -26.79 -1.16
CA LYS A 46 -4.44 -28.00 -1.87
C LYS A 46 -5.94 -28.11 -2.11
N TYR A 47 -6.78 -27.33 -1.41
CA TYR A 47 -8.24 -27.33 -1.55
C TYR A 47 -8.82 -26.10 -2.29
N VAL A 48 -8.01 -25.09 -2.61
CA VAL A 48 -8.44 -23.92 -3.39
C VAL A 48 -8.37 -24.26 -4.88
N SER A 49 -9.51 -24.42 -5.56
CA SER A 49 -9.52 -24.61 -7.02
C SER A 49 -9.50 -23.29 -7.79
N THR A 50 -10.07 -22.23 -7.21
CA THR A 50 -10.29 -20.95 -7.89
C THR A 50 -9.76 -19.79 -7.06
N VAL A 51 -9.03 -18.87 -7.69
CA VAL A 51 -8.57 -17.60 -7.09
C VAL A 51 -9.19 -16.44 -7.88
N LEU A 52 -9.95 -15.58 -7.20
CA LEU A 52 -10.54 -14.39 -7.81
C LEU A 52 -9.60 -13.19 -7.70
N VAL A 53 -9.26 -12.60 -8.84
CA VAL A 53 -8.45 -11.38 -8.96
C VAL A 53 -9.41 -10.19 -9.06
N THR A 54 -9.48 -9.41 -7.99
CA THR A 54 -10.40 -8.25 -7.88
C THR A 54 -9.82 -6.96 -8.44
N ASP A 55 -10.67 -5.97 -8.70
CA ASP A 55 -10.28 -4.68 -9.29
C ASP A 55 -9.33 -3.82 -8.44
N ASN A 56 -9.26 -4.05 -7.13
CA ASN A 56 -8.34 -3.37 -6.21
C ASN A 56 -7.13 -4.23 -5.80
N TYR A 57 -6.98 -5.45 -6.34
CA TYR A 57 -6.09 -6.50 -5.83
C TYR A 57 -6.19 -6.65 -4.31
N THR A 58 -7.42 -6.95 -3.84
CA THR A 58 -7.75 -7.37 -2.47
C THR A 58 -6.70 -8.36 -1.96
N GLY A 59 -6.14 -8.13 -0.77
CA GLY A 59 -4.99 -8.87 -0.21
C GLY A 59 -3.65 -8.22 -0.55
N ASN A 60 -2.55 -8.92 -0.28
CA ASN A 60 -1.19 -8.46 -0.59
C ASN A 60 -0.60 -9.26 -1.78
N PRO A 61 -0.67 -8.78 -3.04
CA PRO A 61 -0.18 -9.53 -4.19
C PRO A 61 1.31 -9.89 -4.14
N PHE A 62 2.11 -9.24 -3.29
CA PHE A 62 3.52 -9.62 -3.08
C PHE A 62 3.64 -10.97 -2.34
N LEU A 63 2.69 -11.30 -1.46
CA LEU A 63 2.58 -12.58 -0.72
C LEU A 63 1.83 -13.67 -1.49
N GLU A 64 1.45 -13.43 -2.75
CA GLU A 64 0.65 -14.40 -3.52
C GLU A 64 1.43 -15.70 -3.76
N HIS A 65 2.75 -15.61 -3.94
CA HIS A 65 3.66 -16.75 -4.07
C HIS A 65 3.71 -17.63 -2.80
N GLU A 66 3.43 -17.08 -1.63
CA GLU A 66 3.29 -17.82 -0.37
C GLU A 66 1.90 -18.47 -0.26
N ASN A 67 0.89 -17.93 -0.95
CA ASN A 67 -0.53 -18.31 -0.82
C ASN A 67 -1.02 -19.34 -1.84
N VAL A 68 -0.16 -19.77 -2.78
CA VAL A 68 -0.43 -20.86 -3.72
C VAL A 68 0.61 -21.97 -3.60
N GLU A 69 0.24 -23.19 -4.00
CA GLU A 69 1.20 -24.29 -4.16
C GLU A 69 1.96 -24.11 -5.48
N LEU A 70 3.27 -23.84 -5.37
CA LEU A 70 4.19 -23.70 -6.50
C LEU A 70 5.04 -24.98 -6.68
N PRO A 71 5.32 -25.42 -7.93
CA PRO A 71 4.73 -24.92 -9.18
C PRO A 71 3.23 -25.26 -9.27
N LEU A 72 2.45 -24.37 -9.88
CA LEU A 72 1.00 -24.53 -10.01
C LEU A 72 0.68 -25.82 -10.79
N SER A 73 -0.08 -26.74 -10.18
CA SER A 73 -0.42 -28.06 -10.73
C SER A 73 -1.34 -28.04 -11.98
N GLY A 74 -1.55 -26.89 -12.61
CA GLY A 74 -2.58 -26.67 -13.65
C GLY A 74 -4.02 -26.60 -13.12
N GLU A 75 -4.27 -27.10 -11.90
CA GLU A 75 -5.60 -27.22 -11.30
C GLU A 75 -6.10 -25.92 -10.64
N THR A 76 -5.21 -25.13 -10.04
CA THR A 76 -5.56 -23.83 -9.42
C THR A 76 -5.74 -22.78 -10.51
N LYS A 77 -6.97 -22.27 -10.70
CA LYS A 77 -7.29 -21.31 -11.77
C LYS A 77 -7.49 -19.90 -11.25
N PHE A 78 -6.95 -18.92 -11.97
CA PHE A 78 -7.19 -17.49 -11.73
C PHE A 78 -8.35 -16.98 -12.61
N VAL A 79 -9.23 -16.15 -12.04
CA VAL A 79 -10.45 -15.63 -12.68
C VAL A 79 -10.68 -14.16 -12.30
N GLY A 80 -11.05 -13.32 -13.28
CA GLY A 80 -11.04 -11.86 -13.19
C GLY A 80 -10.68 -11.20 -14.52
N ASP A 81 -10.62 -9.87 -14.57
CA ASP A 81 -10.30 -9.13 -15.81
C ASP A 81 -8.99 -9.64 -16.48
N PRO A 82 -8.94 -9.79 -17.83
CA PRO A 82 -7.83 -10.49 -18.47
C PRO A 82 -6.55 -9.67 -18.43
N LEU A 83 -6.66 -8.33 -18.45
CA LEU A 83 -5.51 -7.41 -18.38
C LEU A 83 -4.95 -7.39 -16.96
N ARG A 84 -5.81 -7.42 -15.93
CA ARG A 84 -5.41 -7.57 -14.52
C ARG A 84 -4.72 -8.90 -14.25
N ILE A 85 -5.27 -10.01 -14.78
CA ILE A 85 -4.64 -11.33 -14.67
C ILE A 85 -3.30 -11.36 -15.41
N GLU A 86 -3.23 -10.87 -16.65
CA GLU A 86 -1.99 -10.88 -17.43
C GLU A 86 -0.88 -10.06 -16.74
N ARG A 87 -1.23 -8.93 -16.12
CA ARG A 87 -0.32 -8.16 -15.26
C ARG A 87 0.09 -8.90 -14.00
N LEU A 88 -0.82 -9.67 -13.37
CA LEU A 88 -0.47 -10.52 -12.23
C LEU A 88 0.49 -11.65 -12.66
N LYS A 89 0.36 -12.22 -13.86
CA LYS A 89 1.34 -13.17 -14.41
C LYS A 89 2.71 -12.54 -14.60
N GLN A 90 2.75 -11.35 -15.21
CA GLN A 90 3.96 -10.57 -15.42
C GLN A 90 4.60 -10.20 -14.06
N PHE A 91 3.77 -9.87 -13.06
CA PHE A 91 4.24 -9.57 -11.71
C PHE A 91 4.89 -10.76 -11.01
N LEU A 92 4.24 -11.93 -11.05
CA LEU A 92 4.73 -13.16 -10.47
C LEU A 92 5.83 -13.84 -11.30
N ASN A 93 6.18 -13.30 -12.48
CA ASN A 93 7.08 -13.89 -13.48
C ASN A 93 6.66 -15.31 -13.95
N GLU A 94 5.38 -15.66 -13.76
CA GLU A 94 4.86 -17.01 -13.95
C GLU A 94 4.08 -17.12 -15.28
N LYS A 95 4.82 -17.46 -16.33
CA LYS A 95 4.30 -17.52 -17.72
C LYS A 95 3.18 -18.56 -17.91
N ASN A 96 3.13 -19.58 -17.06
CA ASN A 96 2.21 -20.71 -17.15
C ASN A 96 1.06 -20.66 -16.11
N LEU A 97 0.83 -19.51 -15.48
CA LEU A 97 -0.28 -19.28 -14.55
C LEU A 97 -1.63 -19.70 -15.18
N PRO A 98 -2.34 -20.72 -14.63
CA PRO A 98 -3.57 -21.20 -15.24
C PRO A 98 -4.69 -20.17 -15.07
N VAL A 99 -5.21 -19.70 -16.21
CA VAL A 99 -6.37 -18.80 -16.27
C VAL A 99 -7.56 -19.62 -16.73
N ALA A 100 -8.72 -19.45 -16.09
CA ALA A 100 -9.95 -19.91 -16.72
C ALA A 100 -10.39 -18.85 -17.73
N GLU A 101 -10.61 -19.27 -18.99
CA GLU A 101 -11.48 -18.50 -19.86
C GLU A 101 -12.86 -18.39 -19.19
N TYR A 102 -13.47 -17.21 -19.26
CA TYR A 102 -14.78 -16.94 -18.70
C TYR A 102 -15.62 -16.21 -19.75
N GLU A 103 -16.84 -16.66 -19.92
CA GLU A 103 -17.75 -16.12 -20.92
C GLU A 103 -18.41 -14.86 -20.38
N TYR A 104 -18.31 -13.76 -21.12
CA TYR A 104 -19.08 -12.54 -20.85
C TYR A 104 -20.55 -12.75 -21.27
N GLU A 105 -21.29 -13.62 -20.57
CA GLU A 105 -22.74 -13.65 -20.67
C GLU A 105 -23.31 -12.30 -20.18
N THR A 106 -23.78 -11.48 -21.12
CA THR A 106 -24.53 -10.25 -20.84
C THR A 106 -25.98 -10.52 -20.43
N VAL A 107 -26.33 -11.78 -20.19
CA VAL A 107 -27.69 -12.26 -19.93
C VAL A 107 -27.86 -12.44 -18.43
N GLU A 108 -28.84 -11.74 -17.85
CA GLU A 108 -29.32 -11.93 -16.48
C GLU A 108 -30.11 -13.25 -16.36
N SER A 109 -29.47 -14.38 -16.70
CA SER A 109 -30.10 -15.69 -16.52
C SER A 109 -30.22 -15.96 -15.01
N PRO A 110 -31.43 -16.25 -14.48
CA PRO A 110 -31.62 -16.40 -13.05
C PRO A 110 -30.77 -17.56 -12.52
N PRO A 111 -30.09 -17.40 -11.37
CA PRO A 111 -29.06 -18.32 -10.92
C PRO A 111 -29.57 -19.76 -10.81
N GLN A 112 -29.00 -20.62 -11.64
CA GLN A 112 -29.47 -22.00 -11.81
C GLN A 112 -29.17 -22.84 -10.56
N LYS A 113 -30.19 -23.52 -10.03
CA LYS A 113 -30.01 -24.46 -8.90
C LYS A 113 -28.98 -25.54 -9.24
N GLY A 114 -28.06 -25.81 -8.32
CA GLY A 114 -26.94 -26.73 -8.51
C GLY A 114 -25.67 -26.09 -9.10
N LYS A 115 -25.65 -24.76 -9.32
CA LYS A 115 -24.45 -24.05 -9.80
C LYS A 115 -23.97 -22.98 -8.81
N SER A 116 -22.67 -22.71 -8.87
CA SER A 116 -22.01 -21.54 -8.29
C SER A 116 -21.70 -20.56 -9.43
N ILE A 117 -21.98 -19.27 -9.24
CA ILE A 117 -21.82 -18.23 -10.27
C ILE A 117 -21.11 -17.02 -9.64
N VAL A 118 -20.20 -16.39 -10.39
CA VAL A 118 -19.50 -15.17 -9.98
C VAL A 118 -19.84 -14.06 -10.96
N PHE A 119 -20.46 -12.97 -10.48
CA PHE A 119 -20.81 -11.81 -11.29
C PHE A 119 -19.77 -10.70 -11.10
N PHE A 120 -19.13 -10.29 -12.19
CA PHE A 120 -18.18 -9.17 -12.25
C PHE A 120 -18.88 -7.93 -12.78
N PHE A 121 -18.90 -6.84 -12.01
CA PHE A 121 -19.58 -5.61 -12.37
C PHE A 121 -18.60 -4.55 -12.89
N LYS A 122 -19.02 -3.73 -13.86
CA LYS A 122 -18.25 -2.59 -14.39
C LYS A 122 -17.87 -1.52 -13.35
N SER A 123 -18.40 -1.62 -12.14
CA SER A 123 -18.06 -0.80 -10.96
C SER A 123 -16.85 -1.32 -10.17
N GLY A 124 -16.27 -2.45 -10.58
CA GLY A 124 -15.26 -3.18 -9.81
C GLY A 124 -15.83 -4.07 -8.70
N ASN A 125 -17.16 -4.02 -8.45
CA ASN A 125 -17.80 -4.93 -7.50
C ASN A 125 -17.84 -6.36 -8.03
N LEU A 126 -17.93 -7.32 -7.11
CA LEU A 126 -18.00 -8.75 -7.40
C LEU A 126 -18.99 -9.41 -6.45
N HIS A 127 -19.94 -10.17 -7.00
CA HIS A 127 -20.87 -11.01 -6.22
C HIS A 127 -20.57 -12.49 -6.47
N VAL A 128 -20.70 -13.33 -5.44
CA VAL A 128 -20.62 -14.81 -5.57
C VAL A 128 -21.94 -15.41 -5.10
N HIS A 129 -22.58 -16.20 -5.95
CA HIS A 129 -23.84 -16.90 -5.66
C HIS A 129 -23.66 -18.42 -5.71
N HIS A 130 -24.48 -19.14 -4.95
CA HIS A 130 -24.52 -20.60 -4.95
C HIS A 130 -25.98 -21.08 -4.78
N ASN A 131 -26.46 -21.91 -5.70
CA ASN A 131 -27.85 -22.43 -5.75
C ASN A 131 -28.98 -21.39 -5.86
N GLY A 132 -28.65 -20.10 -5.95
CA GLY A 132 -29.58 -18.97 -5.97
C GLY A 132 -29.17 -17.86 -5.00
N ASP A 133 -28.64 -18.26 -3.84
CA ASP A 133 -28.34 -17.36 -2.72
C ASP A 133 -27.04 -16.59 -2.95
N GLU A 134 -27.01 -15.30 -2.58
CA GLU A 134 -25.78 -14.50 -2.54
C GLU A 134 -24.95 -14.91 -1.32
N LEU A 135 -23.73 -15.38 -1.55
CA LEU A 135 -22.77 -15.76 -0.50
C LEU A 135 -21.88 -14.58 -0.09
N TYR A 136 -21.49 -13.75 -1.05
CA TYR A 136 -20.44 -12.75 -0.89
C TYR A 136 -20.64 -11.57 -1.82
N ASN A 137 -20.37 -10.36 -1.31
CA ASN A 137 -20.49 -9.09 -2.02
C ASN A 137 -19.26 -8.22 -1.69
N LEU A 138 -18.36 -8.03 -2.66
CA LEU A 138 -17.04 -7.42 -2.41
C LEU A 138 -17.16 -6.03 -1.78
N ARG A 139 -18.03 -5.17 -2.32
CA ARG A 139 -18.19 -3.79 -1.86
C ARG A 139 -18.84 -3.68 -0.48
N GLN A 140 -19.62 -4.68 -0.07
CA GLN A 140 -20.10 -4.76 1.31
C GLN A 140 -18.94 -5.09 2.25
N ARG A 141 -18.09 -6.08 1.90
CA ARG A 141 -16.94 -6.47 2.71
C ARG A 141 -15.82 -5.43 2.74
N GLU A 142 -15.62 -4.67 1.65
CA GLU A 142 -14.73 -3.48 1.63
C GLU A 142 -15.04 -2.51 2.79
N VAL A 143 -16.31 -2.38 3.17
CA VAL A 143 -16.80 -1.54 4.26
C VAL A 143 -16.83 -2.27 5.61
N GLU A 144 -17.33 -3.50 5.66
CA GLU A 144 -17.55 -4.26 6.91
C GLU A 144 -16.25 -4.82 7.50
N ASP A 145 -15.44 -5.49 6.68
CA ASP A 145 -14.14 -6.04 7.08
C ASP A 145 -13.03 -4.98 7.06
N HIS A 146 -13.34 -3.74 6.64
CA HIS A 146 -12.45 -2.59 6.63
C HIS A 146 -11.22 -2.79 5.72
N HIS A 147 -11.43 -2.93 4.41
CA HIS A 147 -10.33 -3.00 3.44
C HIS A 147 -9.48 -1.72 3.46
N PHE A 148 -8.20 -1.83 3.13
CA PHE A 148 -7.23 -0.74 3.29
C PHE A 148 -7.65 0.54 2.54
N VAL A 149 -8.23 0.41 1.34
CA VAL A 149 -8.66 1.57 0.54
C VAL A 149 -9.77 2.36 1.25
N TYR A 150 -10.74 1.65 1.84
CA TYR A 150 -11.82 2.23 2.65
C TYR A 150 -11.29 2.83 3.97
N LEU A 151 -10.37 2.13 4.64
CA LEU A 151 -9.69 2.65 5.84
C LEU A 151 -8.93 3.95 5.54
N ALA A 152 -8.17 4.00 4.45
CA ALA A 152 -7.44 5.18 4.06
C ALA A 152 -8.37 6.36 3.70
N GLU A 153 -9.55 6.09 3.13
CA GLU A 153 -10.58 7.10 2.93
C GLU A 153 -11.16 7.60 4.26
N ARG A 154 -11.55 6.69 5.15
CA ARG A 154 -12.08 7.02 6.48
C ARG A 154 -11.10 7.84 7.31
N VAL A 155 -9.86 7.38 7.45
CA VAL A 155 -8.81 8.08 8.20
C VAL A 155 -8.53 9.45 7.59
N SER A 156 -8.37 9.54 6.27
CA SER A 156 -8.16 10.82 5.59
C SER A 156 -9.38 11.75 5.72
N SER A 157 -10.61 11.23 5.78
CA SER A 157 -11.80 12.04 6.07
C SER A 157 -11.76 12.66 7.47
N PHE A 158 -11.41 11.89 8.51
CA PHE A 158 -11.23 12.42 9.87
C PHE A 158 -10.12 13.47 9.94
N VAL A 159 -9.01 13.30 9.22
CA VAL A 159 -7.97 14.34 9.11
C VAL A 159 -8.51 15.58 8.39
N LYS A 160 -9.28 15.43 7.32
CA LYS A 160 -9.91 16.54 6.57
C LYS A 160 -11.00 17.27 7.38
N ASP A 161 -11.59 16.63 8.38
CA ASP A 161 -12.47 17.25 9.37
C ASP A 161 -11.71 17.99 10.48
N ASN A 162 -10.45 17.65 10.76
CA ASN A 162 -9.63 18.34 11.76
C ASN A 162 -9.34 19.80 11.32
N PRO A 163 -9.85 20.82 12.04
CA PRO A 163 -9.71 22.24 11.67
C PRO A 163 -8.32 22.82 12.00
N LEU A 164 -7.45 22.02 12.60
CA LEU A 164 -6.07 22.30 13.00
C LEU A 164 -5.07 21.35 12.32
N ARG A 165 -5.46 20.63 11.26
CA ARG A 165 -4.52 19.87 10.41
C ARG A 165 -3.47 20.77 9.76
N TYR A 166 -2.32 20.19 9.41
CA TYR A 166 -1.39 20.82 8.47
C TYR A 166 -1.98 20.83 7.05
N LEU A 167 -1.94 21.99 6.40
CA LEU A 167 -2.43 22.19 5.03
C LEU A 167 -1.26 22.12 4.04
N SER A 168 -1.53 21.79 2.78
CA SER A 168 -0.52 21.70 1.70
C SER A 168 0.38 22.94 1.56
N ARG A 169 -0.10 24.14 1.95
CA ARG A 169 0.70 25.38 1.99
C ARG A 169 1.86 25.36 3.00
N VAL A 170 1.81 24.50 4.02
CA VAL A 170 2.91 24.32 4.98
C VAL A 170 4.10 23.64 4.28
N PHE A 171 3.82 22.72 3.37
CA PHE A 171 4.81 21.85 2.73
C PHE A 171 5.39 22.44 1.43
N GLN A 172 5.21 23.74 1.18
CA GLN A 172 5.63 24.43 -0.05
C GLN A 172 7.14 24.67 -0.11
N ASN A 173 7.72 25.20 0.97
CA ASN A 173 9.17 25.37 1.07
C ASN A 173 9.84 24.01 1.28
N PRO A 174 11.09 23.81 0.83
CA PRO A 174 11.83 22.57 1.07
C PRO A 174 12.01 22.36 2.58
N GLY A 175 11.80 21.14 3.07
CA GLY A 175 11.76 20.87 4.51
C GLY A 175 11.63 19.40 4.87
N PHE A 176 11.46 19.13 6.16
CA PHE A 176 11.35 17.78 6.71
C PHE A 176 10.40 17.70 7.92
N ILE A 177 9.95 16.49 8.26
CA ILE A 177 9.27 16.18 9.52
C ILE A 177 9.68 14.77 9.99
N LEU A 178 9.91 14.62 11.30
CA LEU A 178 10.11 13.31 11.94
C LEU A 178 8.78 12.82 12.51
N VAL A 179 8.26 11.69 12.04
CA VAL A 179 6.98 11.11 12.49
C VAL A 179 7.17 9.64 12.84
N GLU A 180 6.93 9.29 14.11
CA GLU A 180 7.10 7.93 14.65
C GLU A 180 8.48 7.34 14.22
N GLN A 181 9.53 8.14 14.48
CA GLN A 181 10.94 8.00 14.05
C GLN A 181 11.23 8.26 12.57
N ASN A 182 10.32 7.94 11.65
CA ASN A 182 10.52 8.07 10.20
C ASN A 182 10.75 9.53 9.74
N LEU A 183 11.70 9.73 8.82
CA LEU A 183 12.03 11.03 8.23
C LEU A 183 11.27 11.23 6.92
N TYR A 184 10.23 12.06 6.95
CA TYR A 184 9.57 12.54 5.75
C TYR A 184 10.19 13.86 5.30
N LEU A 185 10.30 14.05 3.98
CA LEU A 185 10.83 15.22 3.30
C LEU A 185 9.72 15.86 2.47
N PHE A 186 9.71 17.19 2.31
CA PHE A 186 8.67 17.88 1.55
C PHE A 186 9.15 19.10 0.79
N HIS A 187 8.50 19.38 -0.33
CA HIS A 187 8.68 20.56 -1.17
C HIS A 187 7.46 20.72 -2.12
N GLU A 188 7.17 21.93 -2.59
CA GLU A 188 6.06 22.24 -3.53
C GLU A 188 4.65 21.81 -3.07
N GLY A 189 4.48 21.52 -1.77
CA GLY A 189 3.22 21.03 -1.19
C GLY A 189 3.10 19.51 -1.19
N ARG A 190 4.15 18.80 -1.59
CA ARG A 190 4.21 17.33 -1.76
C ARG A 190 5.12 16.71 -0.69
N LEU A 191 4.68 15.62 -0.08
CA LEU A 191 5.44 14.87 0.93
C LEU A 191 6.06 13.60 0.31
N GLY A 192 7.22 13.19 0.81
CA GLY A 192 7.86 11.91 0.50
C GLY A 192 8.76 11.36 1.59
N ILE A 193 9.31 10.16 1.36
CA ILE A 193 10.04 9.37 2.36
C ILE A 193 10.98 8.35 1.69
N VAL A 194 12.02 7.90 2.39
CA VAL A 194 12.82 6.72 2.05
C VAL A 194 12.34 5.54 2.91
N HIS A 195 11.86 4.48 2.26
CA HIS A 195 11.04 3.38 2.77
C HIS A 195 9.69 3.80 3.36
N ILE A 196 8.59 3.19 2.89
CA ILE A 196 7.25 3.49 3.46
C ILE A 196 6.93 2.51 4.60
N PRO A 197 6.80 2.96 5.86
CA PRO A 197 6.39 2.09 6.96
C PRO A 197 4.93 1.65 6.77
N ALA A 198 4.59 0.40 7.12
CA ALA A 198 3.26 -0.16 6.91
C ALA A 198 2.13 0.67 7.57
N ASP A 199 2.41 1.32 8.71
CA ASP A 199 1.48 2.15 9.47
C ASP A 199 1.52 3.66 9.15
N PHE A 200 2.16 4.07 8.03
CA PHE A 200 2.26 5.48 7.62
C PHE A 200 0.91 6.23 7.63
N LEU A 201 -0.18 5.51 7.34
CA LEU A 201 -1.56 6.01 7.37
C LEU A 201 -1.92 6.57 8.75
N TRP A 202 -1.59 5.83 9.82
CA TRP A 202 -1.86 6.22 11.20
C TRP A 202 -0.85 7.26 11.67
N ALA A 203 0.43 7.05 11.39
CA ALA A 203 1.54 7.90 11.82
C ALA A 203 1.35 9.37 11.37
N LEU A 204 1.06 9.58 10.07
CA LEU A 204 0.80 10.91 9.51
C LEU A 204 -0.50 11.51 10.05
N SER A 205 -1.57 10.72 10.15
CA SER A 205 -2.90 11.20 10.56
C SER A 205 -2.95 11.62 12.03
N ARG A 206 -2.29 10.87 12.92
CA ARG A 206 -1.99 11.22 14.32
C ARG A 206 -1.14 12.49 14.48
N SER A 207 -0.48 12.90 13.41
CA SER A 207 0.33 14.11 13.34
C SER A 207 -0.41 15.24 12.62
N GLY A 208 -1.71 15.10 12.35
CA GLY A 208 -2.52 16.09 11.66
C GLY A 208 -2.15 16.30 10.18
N ILE A 209 -1.50 15.32 9.54
CA ILE A 209 -1.11 15.36 8.12
C ILE A 209 -2.02 14.44 7.32
N ASP A 210 -2.60 14.96 6.22
CA ASP A 210 -3.39 14.14 5.29
C ASP A 210 -2.46 13.14 4.57
N PRO A 211 -2.64 11.81 4.73
CA PRO A 211 -1.79 10.80 4.09
C PRO A 211 -1.88 10.82 2.56
N ASP A 212 -2.89 11.49 1.97
CA ASP A 212 -2.96 11.73 0.53
C ASP A 212 -1.94 12.78 0.03
N LEU A 213 -1.18 13.44 0.92
CA LEU A 213 -0.06 14.33 0.59
C LEU A 213 1.25 13.57 0.29
N LEU A 214 1.36 12.30 0.70
CA LEU A 214 2.48 11.42 0.36
C LEU A 214 2.38 11.06 -1.13
N GLN A 215 3.21 11.71 -1.96
CA GLN A 215 3.16 11.65 -3.42
C GLN A 215 4.45 11.13 -4.06
N TRP A 216 5.50 10.91 -3.27
CA TRP A 216 6.70 10.25 -3.76
C TRP A 216 7.40 9.45 -2.66
N CYS A 217 8.21 8.47 -3.06
CA CYS A 217 9.02 7.68 -2.14
C CYS A 217 10.21 7.05 -2.85
N ILE A 218 11.21 6.64 -2.06
CA ILE A 218 12.22 5.67 -2.49
C ILE A 218 11.94 4.36 -1.77
N GLU A 219 11.88 3.25 -2.48
CA GLU A 219 11.59 1.93 -1.90
C GLU A 219 12.36 0.82 -2.64
N ASP A 220 13.02 -0.05 -1.88
CA ASP A 220 13.77 -1.20 -2.41
C ASP A 220 13.34 -2.54 -1.80
N ARG A 221 12.49 -2.52 -0.76
CA ARG A 221 12.09 -3.75 -0.07
C ARG A 221 10.78 -4.33 -0.56
N PHE A 222 9.89 -3.49 -1.10
CA PHE A 222 8.54 -3.85 -1.52
C PHE A 222 7.70 -4.47 -0.39
N GLU A 223 7.72 -3.80 0.78
CA GLU A 223 6.90 -4.16 1.95
C GLU A 223 5.45 -3.62 1.82
N GLU A 224 4.60 -3.97 2.79
CA GLU A 224 3.17 -3.61 2.83
C GLU A 224 2.89 -2.10 2.69
N GLY A 225 3.77 -1.23 3.20
CA GLY A 225 3.61 0.23 3.12
C GLY A 225 3.55 0.78 1.69
N ILE A 226 4.39 0.28 0.78
CA ILE A 226 4.35 0.72 -0.63
C ILE A 226 3.16 0.12 -1.37
N LEU A 227 2.74 -1.12 -1.07
CA LEU A 227 1.50 -1.69 -1.59
C LEU A 227 0.30 -0.80 -1.22
N HIS A 228 0.19 -0.45 0.05
CA HIS A 228 -0.85 0.43 0.57
C HIS A 228 -0.82 1.81 -0.10
N LYS A 229 0.37 2.40 -0.30
CA LYS A 229 0.50 3.67 -1.03
C LYS A 229 0.10 3.54 -2.52
N LEU A 230 0.44 2.45 -3.20
CA LEU A 230 0.05 2.16 -4.58
C LEU A 230 -1.48 2.01 -4.70
N LYS A 231 -2.10 1.12 -3.93
CA LYS A 231 -3.58 0.95 -3.85
C LYS A 231 -4.28 2.29 -3.63
N ARG A 232 -3.79 3.08 -2.66
CA ARG A 232 -4.39 4.39 -2.33
C ARG A 232 -4.32 5.35 -3.51
N SER A 233 -3.16 5.49 -4.16
CA SER A 233 -2.98 6.43 -5.28
C SER A 233 -3.81 6.07 -6.51
N VAL A 234 -4.01 4.77 -6.79
CA VAL A 234 -4.93 4.29 -7.82
C VAL A 234 -6.37 4.72 -7.49
N ALA A 235 -6.86 4.37 -6.30
CA ALA A 235 -8.25 4.63 -5.89
C ALA A 235 -8.62 6.14 -5.92
N ILE A 236 -7.69 7.02 -5.56
CA ILE A 236 -7.91 8.49 -5.58
C ILE A 236 -7.43 9.19 -6.85
N LYS A 237 -6.99 8.44 -7.87
CA LYS A 237 -6.43 8.92 -9.15
C LYS A 237 -5.38 10.04 -8.97
N ARG A 238 -4.41 9.84 -8.07
CA ARG A 238 -3.30 10.79 -7.84
C ARG A 238 -1.97 10.27 -8.38
N GLU A 239 -1.15 11.24 -8.78
CA GLU A 239 0.27 11.03 -9.10
C GLU A 239 1.00 10.39 -7.92
N LEU A 240 1.80 9.36 -8.20
CA LEU A 240 2.77 8.77 -7.28
C LEU A 240 4.08 8.51 -8.01
N ARG A 241 5.19 9.06 -7.51
CA ARG A 241 6.53 8.82 -8.05
C ARG A 241 7.31 7.91 -7.11
N VAL A 242 7.67 6.72 -7.56
CA VAL A 242 8.45 5.76 -6.79
C VAL A 242 9.83 5.65 -7.43
N ALA A 243 10.88 5.69 -6.63
CA ALA A 243 12.25 5.40 -7.03
C ALA A 243 12.71 4.07 -6.40
N SER A 244 13.54 3.31 -7.10
CA SER A 244 14.13 2.05 -6.61
C SER A 244 15.40 1.74 -7.37
N HIS A 245 16.39 1.17 -6.69
CA HIS A 245 17.54 0.50 -7.34
C HIS A 245 17.11 -0.80 -8.04
N ARG A 246 16.05 -1.45 -7.54
CA ARG A 246 15.50 -2.71 -8.07
C ARG A 246 14.46 -2.44 -9.17
N ILE A 247 14.85 -1.64 -10.17
CA ILE A 247 13.94 -1.05 -11.17
C ILE A 247 13.00 -2.06 -11.86
N GLU A 248 13.44 -3.28 -12.16
CA GLU A 248 12.56 -4.28 -12.79
C GLU A 248 11.41 -4.73 -11.86
N GLN A 249 11.68 -4.88 -10.56
CA GLN A 249 10.62 -5.15 -9.58
C GLN A 249 9.71 -3.94 -9.40
N LEU A 250 10.26 -2.72 -9.49
CA LEU A 250 9.45 -1.51 -9.45
C LEU A 250 8.53 -1.37 -10.66
N ARG A 251 9.06 -1.54 -11.88
CA ARG A 251 8.32 -1.54 -13.15
C ARG A 251 7.22 -2.60 -13.10
N SER A 252 7.55 -3.80 -12.61
CA SER A 252 6.62 -4.91 -12.42
C SER A 252 5.48 -4.58 -11.44
N ALA A 253 5.80 -4.07 -10.25
CA ALA A 253 4.83 -3.67 -9.24
C ALA A 253 3.95 -2.48 -9.71
N ILE A 254 4.52 -1.49 -10.39
CA ILE A 254 3.75 -0.37 -10.95
C ILE A 254 2.85 -0.83 -12.10
N ASN A 255 3.30 -1.73 -12.98
CA ASN A 255 2.50 -2.30 -14.06
C ASN A 255 1.27 -3.06 -13.53
N LEU A 256 1.41 -3.78 -12.42
CA LEU A 256 0.28 -4.44 -11.74
C LEU A 256 -0.85 -3.45 -11.43
N PHE A 257 -0.51 -2.29 -10.88
CA PHE A 257 -1.46 -1.25 -10.45
C PHE A 257 -1.81 -0.19 -11.50
N SER A 258 -1.17 -0.18 -12.67
CA SER A 258 -1.36 0.87 -13.69
C SER A 258 -2.65 0.67 -14.49
N GLY A 259 -3.64 1.56 -14.36
CA GLY A 259 -4.88 1.45 -15.15
C GLY A 259 -5.78 2.68 -15.10
N GLY A 260 -6.35 3.03 -16.26
CA GLY A 260 -7.13 4.26 -16.40
C GLY A 260 -6.28 5.51 -16.21
N ASP A 261 -6.84 6.53 -15.56
CA ASP A 261 -6.23 7.87 -15.45
C ASP A 261 -5.06 7.98 -14.45
N THR A 262 -4.56 6.86 -13.92
CA THR A 262 -3.63 6.84 -12.77
C THR A 262 -2.17 7.07 -13.19
N SER A 263 -1.60 8.21 -12.82
CA SER A 263 -0.19 8.54 -13.11
C SER A 263 0.79 7.94 -12.08
N LEU A 264 1.02 6.63 -12.16
CA LEU A 264 2.10 5.97 -11.42
C LEU A 264 3.41 6.07 -12.22
N PHE A 265 4.48 6.55 -11.60
CA PHE A 265 5.78 6.72 -12.26
C PHE A 265 6.87 5.93 -11.54
N ALA A 266 7.51 5.01 -12.26
CA ALA A 266 8.82 4.47 -11.88
C ALA A 266 9.90 5.52 -12.22
N LEU A 267 10.82 5.76 -11.29
CA LEU A 267 11.99 6.61 -11.49
C LEU A 267 13.26 5.77 -11.39
N GLU A 268 14.04 5.83 -12.46
CA GLU A 268 15.40 5.28 -12.52
C GLU A 268 16.41 6.24 -11.89
N PRO A 269 17.54 5.73 -11.34
CA PRO A 269 18.65 6.58 -10.95
C PRO A 269 19.30 7.21 -12.18
N ASP A 270 19.91 8.38 -12.01
CA ASP A 270 20.71 9.01 -13.06
C ASP A 270 22.03 8.24 -13.32
N ALA A 271 22.80 8.70 -14.32
CA ALA A 271 24.09 8.11 -14.67
C ALA A 271 25.18 8.22 -13.56
N SER A 272 24.89 8.89 -12.44
CA SER A 272 25.73 8.92 -11.23
C SER A 272 25.20 8.04 -10.09
N GLY A 273 24.13 7.27 -10.33
CA GLY A 273 23.48 6.45 -9.32
C GLY A 273 22.57 7.23 -8.37
N CYS A 274 22.11 8.43 -8.77
CA CYS A 274 21.33 9.32 -7.90
C CYS A 274 19.89 9.52 -8.37
N PHE A 275 18.95 9.55 -7.43
CA PHE A 275 17.55 9.89 -7.69
C PHE A 275 17.28 11.38 -7.47
N HIS A 276 16.45 11.98 -8.32
CA HIS A 276 16.04 13.40 -8.22
C HIS A 276 14.53 13.48 -8.01
N LEU A 277 14.11 13.95 -6.84
CA LEU A 277 12.75 13.83 -6.34
C LEU A 277 12.32 15.15 -5.67
N GLN A 278 11.42 15.89 -6.32
CA GLN A 278 10.90 17.19 -5.85
C GLN A 278 11.98 18.18 -5.40
N GLY A 279 13.12 18.23 -6.10
CA GLY A 279 14.25 19.12 -5.78
C GLY A 279 15.22 18.59 -4.72
N PHE A 280 14.92 17.45 -4.10
CA PHE A 280 15.91 16.67 -3.34
C PHE A 280 16.70 15.76 -4.28
N ARG A 281 17.97 15.54 -3.98
CA ARG A 281 18.81 14.54 -4.65
C ARG A 281 19.23 13.47 -3.64
N PHE A 282 19.22 12.21 -4.03
CA PHE A 282 19.58 11.07 -3.17
C PHE A 282 20.64 10.23 -3.87
N CYS A 283 21.75 9.94 -3.20
CA CYS A 283 22.89 9.24 -3.81
C CYS A 283 23.45 8.14 -2.89
N GLY A 284 23.84 7.01 -3.49
CA GLY A 284 24.48 5.87 -2.81
C GLY A 284 23.49 4.98 -2.04
N GLU A 285 23.97 3.78 -1.68
CA GLU A 285 23.16 2.70 -1.08
C GLU A 285 22.59 3.08 0.31
N GLU A 286 23.32 3.88 1.10
CA GLU A 286 22.84 4.45 2.38
C GLU A 286 22.06 5.77 2.22
N PHE A 287 21.61 6.09 1.00
CA PHE A 287 20.81 7.25 0.63
C PHE A 287 21.26 8.57 1.27
N SER A 288 22.42 9.09 0.86
CA SER A 288 22.77 10.48 1.18
C SER A 288 21.81 11.44 0.49
N VAL A 289 20.97 12.13 1.27
CA VAL A 289 20.10 13.20 0.76
C VAL A 289 20.89 14.50 0.65
N GLU A 290 20.63 15.25 -0.41
CA GLU A 290 21.05 16.64 -0.61
C GLU A 290 19.79 17.51 -0.76
N PHE A 291 19.68 18.55 0.07
CA PHE A 291 18.61 19.55 -0.01
C PHE A 291 18.87 20.55 -1.14
N PRO A 292 17.82 21.08 -1.80
CA PRO A 292 17.96 21.97 -2.94
C PRO A 292 18.84 23.20 -2.64
N PHE A 293 19.64 23.58 -3.64
CA PHE A 293 20.45 24.79 -3.62
C PHE A 293 19.55 26.03 -3.41
N PRO A 294 19.95 27.03 -2.59
CA PRO A 294 21.26 27.25 -1.95
C PRO A 294 21.49 26.58 -0.59
N LEU A 295 20.58 25.71 -0.09
CA LEU A 295 20.70 25.16 1.27
C LEU A 295 21.97 24.31 1.44
N GLY A 296 22.23 23.41 0.48
CA GLY A 296 23.39 22.52 0.47
C GLY A 296 23.54 21.70 1.75
N ILE A 297 22.42 21.38 2.42
CA ILE A 297 22.38 20.49 3.58
C ILE A 297 22.43 19.08 3.01
N SER A 298 23.38 18.26 3.46
CA SER A 298 23.44 16.85 3.09
C SER A 298 23.82 15.95 4.26
N PHE A 299 23.27 14.73 4.26
CA PHE A 299 23.49 13.71 5.27
C PHE A 299 22.97 12.33 4.81
N PRO A 300 23.54 11.20 5.29
CA PRO A 300 23.02 9.86 5.03
C PRO A 300 21.68 9.63 5.73
N ILE A 301 20.73 8.98 5.04
CA ILE A 301 19.47 8.48 5.60
C ILE A 301 19.65 6.98 5.85
N THR A 302 20.30 6.64 6.97
CA THR A 302 20.38 5.26 7.44
C THR A 302 18.99 4.70 7.71
N SER A 303 18.74 3.43 7.33
CA SER A 303 17.44 2.75 7.52
C SER A 303 17.02 2.56 8.99
N VAL A 304 17.90 2.89 9.94
CA VAL A 304 17.63 2.87 11.39
C VAL A 304 17.62 4.32 11.93
N ILE A 305 16.45 4.97 11.90
CA ILE A 305 16.33 6.44 12.05
C ILE A 305 16.59 6.96 13.48
N SER A 306 16.79 6.09 14.47
CA SER A 306 17.30 6.49 15.79
C SER A 306 18.66 7.19 15.70
N GLU A 307 19.52 6.74 14.77
CA GLU A 307 20.75 7.45 14.42
C GLU A 307 20.47 8.67 13.54
N GLY A 308 19.58 8.51 12.55
CA GLY A 308 19.16 9.53 11.59
C GLY A 308 18.74 10.86 12.23
N LYS A 309 17.99 10.84 13.34
CA LYS A 309 17.67 12.07 14.11
C LYS A 309 18.93 12.79 14.62
N SER A 310 19.92 12.05 15.10
CA SER A 310 21.20 12.61 15.59
C SER A 310 22.11 13.08 14.44
N VAL A 311 22.06 12.40 13.29
CA VAL A 311 22.80 12.75 12.07
C VAL A 311 22.25 14.05 11.47
N LEU A 312 20.93 14.16 11.31
CA LEU A 312 20.23 15.38 10.91
C LEU A 312 20.53 16.54 11.87
N GLN A 313 20.46 16.31 13.19
CA GLN A 313 20.83 17.30 14.22
C GLN A 313 22.26 17.84 13.98
N LYS A 314 23.26 16.96 13.84
CA LYS A 314 24.66 17.33 13.57
C LYS A 314 24.81 18.06 12.24
N ALA A 315 24.08 17.67 11.20
CA ALA A 315 24.11 18.33 9.89
C ALA A 315 23.57 19.77 9.94
N LEU A 316 22.51 20.01 10.73
CA LEU A 316 21.97 21.35 10.98
C LEU A 316 22.89 22.19 11.86
N GLU A 317 23.50 21.61 12.89
CA GLU A 317 24.50 22.28 13.73
C GLU A 317 25.76 22.67 12.92
N LYS A 318 26.23 21.80 12.01
CA LYS A 318 27.28 22.10 11.02
C LYS A 318 26.88 23.22 10.05
N LYS A 319 25.58 23.43 9.84
CA LYS A 319 25.00 24.55 9.08
C LYS A 319 24.69 25.78 9.95
N GLY A 320 25.27 25.85 11.15
CA GLY A 320 25.21 26.99 12.04
C GLY A 320 23.98 27.06 12.94
N LEU A 321 23.13 26.02 12.96
CA LEU A 321 22.04 25.93 13.94
C LEU A 321 22.67 25.83 15.35
N PRO A 322 22.26 26.64 16.34
CA PRO A 322 22.94 26.66 17.64
C PRO A 322 22.91 25.31 18.36
N ALA A 323 24.07 24.87 18.86
CA ALA A 323 24.23 23.56 19.50
C ALA A 323 23.20 23.34 20.63
N GLY A 324 22.54 22.17 20.61
CA GLY A 324 21.47 21.84 21.56
C GLY A 324 20.09 22.40 21.22
N THR A 325 19.91 23.03 20.05
CA THR A 325 18.58 23.25 19.45
C THR A 325 17.93 21.90 19.19
N ARG A 326 16.83 21.55 19.85
CA ARG A 326 16.23 20.21 19.70
C ARG A 326 15.25 20.14 18.55
N ILE A 327 15.55 19.33 17.54
CA ILE A 327 14.55 18.87 16.56
C ILE A 327 13.55 17.92 17.24
N LEU A 328 12.26 18.16 17.02
CA LEU A 328 11.14 17.47 17.66
C LEU A 328 10.43 16.54 16.68
N GLY A 329 9.73 15.54 17.21
CA GLY A 329 8.77 14.77 16.44
C GLY A 329 7.51 15.59 16.12
N LYS A 330 6.81 15.22 15.04
CA LYS A 330 5.51 15.75 14.60
C LYS A 330 5.45 17.25 14.23
N VAL A 331 6.59 17.95 14.19
CA VAL A 331 6.70 19.37 13.76
C VAL A 331 7.31 19.44 12.36
N PRO A 332 6.62 20.00 11.34
CA PRO A 332 7.24 20.32 10.05
C PRO A 332 8.28 21.43 10.18
N TYR A 333 9.48 21.21 9.66
CA TYR A 333 10.59 22.17 9.62
C TYR A 333 10.80 22.64 8.17
N ARG A 334 10.53 23.91 7.91
CA ARG A 334 10.61 24.56 6.59
C ARG A 334 11.90 25.36 6.47
N PHE A 335 12.66 25.17 5.39
CA PHE A 335 13.83 26.00 5.11
C PHE A 335 13.46 27.22 4.26
N PHE A 336 14.01 28.37 4.63
CA PHE A 336 13.88 29.62 3.91
C PHE A 336 15.22 30.00 3.28
N THR A 337 15.21 30.13 1.96
CA THR A 337 16.34 30.56 1.11
C THR A 337 16.36 32.08 0.88
N ILE A 338 15.27 32.76 1.23
CA ILE A 338 15.17 34.22 1.20
C ILE A 338 15.96 34.87 2.34
N PRO A 339 16.41 36.14 2.18
CA PRO A 339 17.04 36.89 3.26
C PRO A 339 16.19 36.93 4.54
N LEU A 340 16.87 36.95 5.69
CA LEU A 340 16.23 37.01 7.00
C LEU A 340 15.37 38.30 7.12
N PRO A 341 14.08 38.20 7.51
CA PRO A 341 13.26 39.38 7.77
C PRO A 341 13.84 40.27 8.88
N SER A 342 13.52 41.56 8.85
CA SER A 342 13.97 42.50 9.89
C SER A 342 13.53 42.05 11.30
N PRO A 343 14.27 42.39 12.38
CA PRO A 343 13.88 42.02 13.74
C PRO A 343 12.44 42.43 14.11
N GLY A 344 11.95 43.58 13.64
CA GLY A 344 10.57 44.03 13.85
C GLY A 344 9.52 43.20 13.09
N SER A 345 9.88 42.57 11.98
CA SER A 345 9.05 41.61 11.25
C SER A 345 9.07 40.22 11.90
N LEU A 346 10.24 39.78 12.40
CA LEU A 346 10.37 38.53 13.15
C LEU A 346 9.60 38.59 14.48
N LEU A 347 9.70 39.71 15.21
CA LEU A 347 8.91 39.98 16.42
C LEU A 347 7.41 39.92 16.14
N LEU A 348 6.96 40.44 15.00
CA LEU A 348 5.56 40.38 14.60
C LEU A 348 5.09 38.94 14.36
N SER A 349 5.81 38.19 13.52
CA SER A 349 5.39 36.85 13.08
C SER A 349 5.55 35.79 14.17
N TYR A 350 6.67 35.78 14.89
CA TYR A 350 7.04 34.70 15.81
C TYR A 350 6.92 35.09 17.28
N GLY A 351 6.77 36.38 17.59
CA GLY A 351 6.42 36.89 18.92
C GLY A 351 4.93 37.19 19.03
N ILE A 352 4.53 38.36 18.52
CA ILE A 352 3.20 38.95 18.66
C ILE A 352 2.10 38.05 18.09
N ASN A 353 2.25 37.55 16.87
CA ASN A 353 1.23 36.73 16.21
C ASN A 353 1.15 35.31 16.80
N LEU A 354 2.22 34.80 17.41
CA LEU A 354 2.19 33.54 18.16
C LEU A 354 1.39 33.72 19.47
N ALA A 355 1.72 34.75 20.26
CA ALA A 355 1.01 35.10 21.48
C ALA A 355 -0.49 35.44 21.23
N LYS A 356 -0.80 36.16 20.14
CA LYS A 356 -2.20 36.45 19.73
C LYS A 356 -3.01 35.20 19.45
N LYS A 357 -2.41 34.12 18.92
CA LYS A 357 -3.10 32.84 18.69
C LYS A 357 -3.39 32.07 19.98
N CYS A 358 -2.77 32.45 21.10
CA CYS A 358 -3.02 31.87 22.42
C CYS A 358 -3.98 32.73 23.26
N ALA A 359 -4.05 34.04 23.02
CA ALA A 359 -4.94 35.01 23.71
C ALA A 359 -6.47 34.80 23.55
N GLU A 360 -6.88 33.81 22.75
CA GLU A 360 -8.27 33.37 22.52
C GLU A 360 -8.52 31.93 23.07
N VAL A 361 -7.55 31.34 23.76
CA VAL A 361 -7.55 29.94 24.27
C VAL A 361 -7.33 29.93 25.78
N GLY A 362 -7.81 28.90 26.47
CA GLY A 362 -7.59 28.69 27.89
C GLY A 362 -8.55 29.45 28.80
N GLU A 363 -8.25 29.47 30.10
CA GLU A 363 -9.06 30.18 31.10
C GLU A 363 -8.95 31.71 30.98
N VAL A 364 -9.84 32.46 31.65
CA VAL A 364 -9.85 33.94 31.56
C VAL A 364 -8.50 34.54 32.01
N GLN A 365 -7.89 33.99 33.08
CA GLN A 365 -6.59 34.44 33.58
C GLN A 365 -5.44 34.17 32.59
N GLU A 366 -5.47 33.00 31.93
CA GLU A 366 -4.53 32.58 30.89
C GLU A 366 -4.65 33.53 29.67
N GLN A 367 -5.87 33.80 29.22
CA GLN A 367 -6.16 34.75 28.15
C GLN A 367 -5.70 36.19 28.49
N GLU A 368 -5.94 36.66 29.71
CA GLU A 368 -5.50 37.98 30.18
C GLU A 368 -3.98 38.09 30.24
N TRP A 369 -3.29 37.06 30.72
CA TRP A 369 -1.83 36.98 30.69
C TRP A 369 -1.27 37.05 29.25
N TRP A 370 -1.85 36.28 28.33
CA TRP A 370 -1.50 36.34 26.90
C TRP A 370 -1.76 37.71 26.28
N ARG A 371 -2.87 38.39 26.64
CA ARG A 371 -3.17 39.76 26.19
C ARG A 371 -2.15 40.77 26.72
N GLY A 372 -1.74 40.65 27.98
CA GLY A 372 -0.67 41.45 28.57
C GLY A 372 0.67 41.27 27.83
N LEU A 373 1.03 40.02 27.51
CA LEU A 373 2.23 39.69 26.74
C LEU A 373 2.15 40.22 25.29
N VAL A 374 1.01 40.09 24.61
CA VAL A 374 0.76 40.69 23.29
C VAL A 374 0.92 42.21 23.33
N SER A 375 0.39 42.88 24.36
CA SER A 375 0.51 44.33 24.53
C SER A 375 1.97 44.75 24.70
N SER A 376 2.72 44.08 25.58
CA SER A 376 4.13 44.37 25.85
C SER A 376 5.01 44.13 24.61
N LEU A 377 4.81 43.01 23.90
CA LEU A 377 5.52 42.72 22.65
C LEU A 377 5.17 43.74 21.54
N THR A 378 3.93 44.24 21.49
CA THR A 378 3.53 45.30 20.55
C THR A 378 4.17 46.64 20.91
N GLN A 379 4.28 46.98 22.20
CA GLN A 379 5.00 48.17 22.67
C GLN A 379 6.49 48.14 22.27
N ILE A 380 7.14 46.97 22.40
CA ILE A 380 8.52 46.75 21.92
C ILE A 380 8.61 46.98 20.41
N GLN A 381 7.66 46.46 19.63
CA GLN A 381 7.64 46.68 18.18
C GLN A 381 7.49 48.17 17.80
N GLU A 382 6.64 48.92 18.50
CA GLU A 382 6.47 50.37 18.29
C GLU A 382 7.71 51.18 18.71
N GLN A 383 8.46 50.73 19.71
CA GLN A 383 9.78 51.30 20.04
C GLN A 383 10.79 51.04 18.90
N TRP A 384 10.79 49.84 18.32
CA TRP A 384 11.69 49.47 17.21
C TRP A 384 11.34 50.09 15.85
N LYS A 385 10.10 50.59 15.68
CA LYS A 385 9.74 51.48 14.56
C LYS A 385 10.31 52.89 14.70
N LYS A 386 10.62 53.32 15.93
CA LYS A 386 11.08 54.67 16.27
C LYS A 386 12.60 54.75 16.56
N SER A 387 13.24 53.62 16.78
CA SER A 387 14.65 53.51 17.16
C SER A 387 15.21 52.12 16.82
N SER A 388 16.52 51.99 16.65
CA SER A 388 17.15 50.67 16.38
C SER A 388 16.82 49.66 17.50
N PRO A 389 16.58 48.37 17.18
CA PRO A 389 16.34 47.33 18.19
C PRO A 389 17.42 47.28 19.26
N ARG A 390 17.01 47.11 20.53
CA ARG A 390 17.88 47.00 21.71
C ARG A 390 17.37 45.90 22.63
N LEU A 391 18.27 45.18 23.28
CA LEU A 391 17.88 44.11 24.22
C LEU A 391 17.09 44.61 25.42
N SER A 392 17.37 45.81 25.93
CA SER A 392 16.65 46.41 27.06
C SER A 392 15.17 46.71 26.77
N SER A 393 14.72 46.67 25.51
CA SER A 393 13.29 46.66 25.21
C SER A 393 12.58 45.46 25.86
N PHE A 394 13.26 44.32 26.02
CA PHE A 394 12.71 43.12 26.63
C PHE A 394 12.65 43.15 28.16
N ASP A 395 13.24 44.15 28.83
CA ASP A 395 13.15 44.30 30.29
C ASP A 395 11.68 44.43 30.76
N VAL A 396 10.83 45.03 29.90
CA VAL A 396 9.37 45.16 30.09
C VAL A 396 8.66 43.80 30.24
N LEU A 397 9.25 42.71 29.74
CA LEU A 397 8.66 41.37 29.87
C LEU A 397 8.93 40.71 31.22
N GLU A 398 9.94 41.13 32.00
CA GLU A 398 10.34 40.40 33.21
C GLU A 398 9.21 40.17 34.23
N PRO A 399 8.31 41.13 34.52
CA PRO A 399 7.18 40.92 35.44
C PRO A 399 6.24 39.78 35.01
N LEU A 400 5.93 39.65 33.72
CA LEU A 400 4.96 38.66 33.21
C LEU A 400 5.42 37.21 33.46
N PHE A 401 6.73 36.96 33.51
CA PHE A 401 7.30 35.64 33.80
C PHE A 401 7.53 35.40 35.31
N THR A 402 7.08 36.30 36.20
CA THR A 402 7.17 36.14 37.66
C THR A 402 5.86 35.83 38.37
N SER A 403 4.71 36.18 37.80
CA SER A 403 3.38 35.81 38.33
C SER A 403 3.13 34.31 38.23
N GLU A 404 2.87 33.61 39.33
CA GLU A 404 2.56 32.17 39.33
C GLU A 404 1.17 31.92 38.74
N LEU A 405 1.14 31.40 37.51
CA LEU A 405 -0.06 31.12 36.73
C LEU A 405 0.10 29.75 36.10
N SER A 406 -0.93 28.90 36.24
CA SER A 406 -1.12 27.75 35.37
C SER A 406 -1.54 28.24 34.00
N LEU A 407 -0.97 27.68 32.93
CA LEU A 407 -1.25 28.07 31.55
C LEU A 407 -1.95 26.93 30.77
N GLY A 408 -2.66 26.05 31.48
CA GLY A 408 -3.66 25.14 30.91
C GLY A 408 -3.18 24.38 29.66
N GLU A 409 -3.86 24.61 28.53
CA GLU A 409 -3.51 23.99 27.26
C GLU A 409 -2.39 24.75 26.53
N THR A 410 -2.28 26.06 26.72
CA THR A 410 -1.29 26.90 26.01
C THR A 410 0.10 26.88 26.66
N GLU A 411 0.29 26.28 27.84
CA GLU A 411 1.61 26.09 28.45
C GLU A 411 2.54 25.34 27.49
N LYS A 412 2.00 24.39 26.72
CA LYS A 412 2.71 23.68 25.65
C LYS A 412 3.35 24.63 24.62
N VAL A 413 2.74 25.79 24.37
CA VAL A 413 3.20 26.79 23.39
C VAL A 413 4.29 27.70 23.98
N LEU A 414 4.28 27.95 25.30
CA LEU A 414 5.17 28.93 25.93
C LEU A 414 6.68 28.66 25.70
N PRO A 415 7.20 27.42 25.80
CA PRO A 415 8.59 27.11 25.47
C PRO A 415 9.01 27.56 24.06
N TYR A 416 8.11 27.50 23.08
CA TYR A 416 8.38 27.91 21.70
C TYR A 416 8.42 29.42 21.53
N LEU A 417 7.56 30.17 22.23
CA LEU A 417 7.68 31.63 22.26
C LEU A 417 8.96 32.09 22.96
N ILE A 418 9.34 31.45 24.07
CA ILE A 418 10.63 31.70 24.73
C ILE A 418 11.78 31.40 23.76
N TRP A 419 11.70 30.31 22.99
CA TRP A 419 12.70 30.01 21.97
C TRP A 419 12.79 31.09 20.88
N ASN A 420 11.65 31.56 20.38
CA ASN A 420 11.60 32.63 19.37
C ASN A 420 12.22 33.93 19.87
N LEU A 421 11.92 34.32 21.11
CA LEU A 421 12.51 35.50 21.73
C LEU A 421 14.03 35.33 21.96
N GLU A 422 14.50 34.11 22.26
CA GLU A 422 15.94 33.81 22.33
C GLU A 422 16.63 33.94 20.96
N THR A 423 16.07 33.33 19.91
CA THR A 423 16.59 33.45 18.54
C THR A 423 16.60 34.91 18.09
N LEU A 424 15.56 35.69 18.41
CA LEU A 424 15.48 37.11 18.09
C LEU A 424 16.52 37.95 18.85
N CYS A 425 16.74 37.69 20.14
CA CYS A 425 17.80 38.36 20.91
C CYS A 425 19.19 38.09 20.32
N ARG A 426 19.48 36.85 19.90
CA ARG A 426 20.75 36.48 19.23
C ARG A 426 20.97 37.23 17.91
N ILE A 427 19.91 37.56 17.18
CA ILE A 427 19.97 38.33 15.91
C ILE A 427 20.24 39.82 16.18
N ILE A 428 19.75 40.36 17.29
CA ILE A 428 19.89 41.78 17.66
C ILE A 428 21.26 42.06 18.28
N ASP A 429 21.73 41.20 19.17
CA ASP A 429 23.07 41.29 19.78
C ASP A 429 23.66 39.87 19.97
N PRO A 430 24.46 39.39 19.01
CA PRO A 430 25.17 38.11 19.12
C PRO A 430 26.13 38.05 20.33
N ALA A 431 26.65 39.18 20.81
CA ALA A 431 27.66 39.27 21.87
C ALA A 431 27.08 39.32 23.30
N ALA A 432 25.75 39.37 23.45
CA ALA A 432 25.07 39.28 24.74
C ALA A 432 24.96 37.85 25.30
N MET A 433 25.06 36.83 24.43
CA MET A 433 24.85 35.42 24.76
C MET A 433 25.76 34.87 25.88
N GLY A 434 26.94 35.46 26.10
CA GLY A 434 27.90 35.02 27.12
C GLY A 434 27.86 35.80 28.45
N ARG A 435 26.95 36.76 28.63
CA ARG A 435 27.03 37.75 29.74
C ARG A 435 25.82 37.78 30.68
N GLY A 436 25.42 36.62 31.21
CA GLY A 436 24.54 36.52 32.39
C GLY A 436 23.21 37.27 32.28
N SER A 437 22.66 37.36 31.06
CA SER A 437 21.73 38.42 30.68
C SER A 437 20.36 38.32 31.37
N LEU A 438 19.55 39.38 31.24
CA LEU A 438 18.11 39.35 31.58
C LEU A 438 17.44 38.08 31.01
N TRP A 439 17.81 37.71 29.78
CA TRP A 439 17.24 36.54 29.13
C TRP A 439 17.74 35.21 29.72
N GLU A 440 18.95 35.14 30.28
CA GLU A 440 19.37 33.97 31.07
C GLU A 440 18.62 33.90 32.41
N ARG A 441 18.32 35.04 33.05
CA ARG A 441 17.45 35.09 34.24
C ARG A 441 16.02 34.63 33.93
N LEU A 442 15.44 35.11 32.83
CA LEU A 442 14.10 34.72 32.40
C LEU A 442 14.04 33.26 31.95
N ARG A 443 15.08 32.77 31.26
CA ARG A 443 15.24 31.35 30.96
C ARG A 443 15.33 30.50 32.23
N LYS A 444 16.07 30.93 33.27
CA LYS A 444 16.13 30.24 34.57
C LYS A 444 14.78 30.25 35.29
N LYS A 445 14.05 31.38 35.30
CA LYS A 445 12.66 31.44 35.81
C LYS A 445 11.73 30.48 35.08
N ALA A 446 11.82 30.39 33.75
CA ALA A 446 11.04 29.44 32.95
C ALA A 446 11.43 27.97 33.18
N ARG A 447 12.75 27.66 33.27
CA ARG A 447 13.28 26.31 33.60
C ARG A 447 12.68 25.74 34.89
N ASN A 448 12.39 26.61 35.86
CA ASN A 448 11.88 26.24 37.18
C ASN A 448 10.36 26.02 37.21
N ARG A 449 9.63 26.48 36.19
CA ARG A 449 8.16 26.29 36.07
C ARG A 449 7.83 25.08 35.21
N THR A 450 8.35 25.10 33.99
CA THR A 450 8.12 24.06 33.00
C THR A 450 9.46 23.34 32.81
N MET A 451 9.51 22.02 33.03
CA MET A 451 10.68 21.25 32.60
C MET A 451 10.85 21.46 31.09
N LEU A 452 11.93 22.14 30.68
CA LEU A 452 12.19 22.54 29.28
C LEU A 452 12.57 21.38 28.33
N HIS A 453 12.04 20.19 28.62
CA HIS A 453 11.66 19.27 27.58
C HIS A 453 10.52 19.92 26.79
N LEU A 454 10.88 20.58 25.68
CA LEU A 454 9.93 21.00 24.64
C LEU A 454 8.95 19.84 24.42
N PRO A 455 7.65 20.02 24.73
CA PRO A 455 6.74 18.89 24.81
C PRO A 455 6.59 18.28 23.43
N GLU A 456 7.00 17.03 23.27
CA GLU A 456 6.60 16.25 22.11
C GLU A 456 5.07 16.19 22.14
N ASP A 457 4.40 16.82 21.17
CA ASP A 457 2.94 16.86 21.17
C ASP A 457 2.40 15.45 20.89
N ARG A 458 2.16 14.71 21.98
CA ARG A 458 1.69 13.33 21.95
C ARG A 458 0.38 13.21 21.16
N GLN A 459 -0.39 14.29 21.05
CA GLN A 459 -1.75 14.30 20.49
C GLN A 459 -1.92 15.16 19.24
N GLY A 460 -0.85 15.78 18.68
CA GLY A 460 -0.92 16.49 17.39
C GLY A 460 -2.01 17.57 17.27
N CYS A 461 -2.41 18.18 18.39
CA CYS A 461 -3.54 19.09 18.47
C CYS A 461 -3.16 20.55 18.16
N ILE A 462 -1.87 20.89 18.25
CA ILE A 462 -1.36 22.23 17.96
C ILE A 462 -0.47 22.15 16.71
N PRO A 463 -0.88 22.71 15.55
CA PRO A 463 -0.13 22.61 14.30
C PRO A 463 1.05 23.58 14.29
N LEU A 464 2.07 23.25 15.07
CA LEU A 464 3.31 24.00 15.17
C LEU A 464 4.18 23.72 13.95
N VAL A 465 4.76 24.76 13.36
CA VAL A 465 5.69 24.70 12.23
C VAL A 465 6.99 25.38 12.65
N GLY A 466 8.11 24.70 12.45
CA GLY A 466 9.45 25.27 12.61
C GLY A 466 9.92 25.94 11.31
N ASP A 467 10.43 27.15 11.42
CA ASP A 467 10.93 27.95 10.30
C ASP A 467 12.43 28.20 10.46
N CYS A 468 13.20 27.63 9.52
CA CYS A 468 14.65 27.58 9.52
C CYS A 468 15.23 28.52 8.44
N TRP A 469 15.92 29.59 8.83
CA TRP A 469 16.81 30.33 7.95
C TRP A 469 18.22 29.79 8.09
N ILE A 470 18.86 29.43 6.97
CA ILE A 470 20.28 29.05 6.94
C ILE A 470 21.03 30.15 6.20
N LEU A 471 21.84 30.90 6.94
CA LEU A 471 22.57 32.08 6.47
C LEU A 471 24.08 31.85 6.58
N SER A 472 24.87 32.68 5.90
CA SER A 472 26.34 32.64 5.97
C SER A 472 26.90 32.93 7.38
N ASN A 473 26.13 33.60 8.25
CA ASN A 473 26.48 33.90 9.64
C ASN A 473 25.85 32.95 10.67
N GLY A 474 25.04 31.97 10.26
CA GLY A 474 24.42 30.99 11.17
C GLY A 474 23.03 30.51 10.76
N GLY A 475 22.51 29.56 11.54
CA GLY A 475 21.15 29.03 11.41
C GLY A 475 20.21 29.66 12.45
N HIS A 476 19.03 30.10 12.02
CA HIS A 476 18.01 30.64 12.90
C HIS A 476 16.72 29.80 12.80
N LEU A 477 16.31 29.22 13.92
CA LEU A 477 15.04 28.50 14.05
C LEU A 477 14.04 29.34 14.86
N PHE A 478 12.88 29.56 14.25
CA PHE A 478 11.67 30.08 14.87
C PHE A 478 10.54 29.06 14.79
N TYR A 479 9.47 29.25 15.55
CA TYR A 479 8.28 28.42 15.54
C TYR A 479 7.02 29.27 15.42
N GLN A 480 6.05 28.85 14.59
CA GLN A 480 4.72 29.44 14.53
C GLN A 480 3.62 28.38 14.62
N ILE A 481 2.46 28.73 15.16
CA ILE A 481 1.25 27.91 15.02
C ILE A 481 0.60 28.24 13.67
N GLU A 482 0.26 27.24 12.86
CA GLU A 482 -0.49 27.42 11.61
C GLU A 482 -1.99 27.67 11.87
N GLY A 483 -2.63 28.49 11.03
CA GLY A 483 -4.05 28.83 11.20
C GLY A 483 -4.35 29.71 12.44
N ARG A 484 -5.49 29.46 13.09
CA ARG A 484 -5.94 30.08 14.35
C ARG A 484 -6.45 28.98 15.29
N LEU A 485 -5.99 28.98 16.54
CA LEU A 485 -6.55 28.17 17.62
C LEU A 485 -7.81 28.84 18.17
N THR A 486 -8.77 28.04 18.61
CA THR A 486 -9.91 28.43 19.46
C THR A 486 -10.33 27.18 20.26
N PRO A 487 -10.98 27.28 21.42
CA PRO A 487 -11.39 26.11 22.21
C PRO A 487 -12.25 25.12 21.41
N LEU A 488 -13.18 25.61 20.58
CA LEU A 488 -14.00 24.77 19.70
C LEU A 488 -13.16 23.96 18.70
N LYS A 489 -12.12 24.57 18.13
CA LYS A 489 -11.22 23.90 17.18
C LYS A 489 -10.30 22.88 17.83
N LEU A 490 -9.82 23.15 19.05
CA LEU A 490 -9.03 22.20 19.83
C LEU A 490 -9.88 20.97 20.15
N LEU A 491 -11.11 21.16 20.65
CA LEU A 491 -12.07 20.09 20.87
C LEU A 491 -12.39 19.30 19.58
N GLN A 492 -12.56 19.97 18.44
CA GLN A 492 -12.77 19.31 17.14
C GLN A 492 -11.54 18.50 16.67
N ALA A 493 -10.32 19.02 16.89
CA ALA A 493 -9.08 18.31 16.57
C ALA A 493 -8.91 17.07 17.46
N SER A 494 -9.09 17.21 18.78
CA SER A 494 -9.05 16.09 19.72
C SER A 494 -10.10 15.02 19.39
N LYS A 495 -11.32 15.41 19.02
CA LYS A 495 -12.37 14.45 18.60
C LYS A 495 -12.06 13.76 17.26
N SER A 496 -11.45 14.45 16.31
CA SER A 496 -10.96 13.83 15.07
C SER A 496 -9.92 12.74 15.37
N ILE A 497 -8.97 13.03 16.26
CA ILE A 497 -7.91 12.09 16.65
C ILE A 497 -8.48 10.95 17.51
N GLU A 498 -9.44 11.23 18.40
CA GLU A 498 -10.20 10.20 19.13
C GLU A 498 -10.94 9.23 18.17
N ASN A 499 -11.51 9.73 17.07
CA ASN A 499 -12.12 8.89 16.04
C ASN A 499 -11.08 8.03 15.29
N ILE A 500 -9.89 8.57 15.01
CA ILE A 500 -8.78 7.84 14.39
C ILE A 500 -8.30 6.70 15.31
N GLU A 501 -8.09 6.97 16.61
CA GLU A 501 -7.70 5.93 17.57
C GLU A 501 -8.81 4.89 17.79
N LYS A 502 -10.09 5.29 17.83
CA LYS A 502 -11.23 4.35 17.91
C LYS A 502 -11.31 3.44 16.68
N LEU A 503 -11.04 3.97 15.48
CA LEU A 503 -11.00 3.18 14.25
C LEU A 503 -9.82 2.20 14.30
N ARG A 504 -8.62 2.66 14.67
CA ARG A 504 -7.43 1.80 14.85
C ARG A 504 -7.69 0.67 15.84
N ALA A 505 -8.20 0.98 17.03
CA ALA A 505 -8.54 0.02 18.08
C ALA A 505 -9.75 -0.87 17.75
N SER A 506 -10.48 -0.62 16.65
CA SER A 506 -11.49 -1.54 16.12
C SER A 506 -10.90 -2.57 15.14
N ILE A 507 -9.84 -2.20 14.42
CA ILE A 507 -9.09 -3.06 13.47
C ILE A 507 -8.18 -4.02 14.22
N GLU A 508 -7.52 -3.55 15.29
CA GLU A 508 -6.62 -4.38 16.14
C GLU A 508 -7.34 -5.53 16.89
N LYS A 509 -8.66 -5.73 16.68
CA LYS A 509 -9.47 -6.81 17.25
C LYS A 509 -9.40 -8.10 16.42
N GLU A 510 -8.23 -8.73 16.41
CA GLU A 510 -7.99 -9.99 15.68
C GLU A 510 -8.86 -11.19 16.18
N THR A 511 -9.62 -11.05 17.26
CA THR A 511 -10.47 -12.12 17.83
C THR A 511 -11.47 -12.70 16.83
N TYR A 512 -12.06 -11.89 15.94
CA TYR A 512 -13.01 -12.37 14.92
C TYR A 512 -12.31 -13.28 13.90
N PHE A 513 -11.28 -12.78 13.21
CA PHE A 513 -10.50 -13.54 12.24
C PHE A 513 -9.80 -14.77 12.85
N THR A 514 -9.51 -14.75 14.16
CA THR A 514 -9.01 -15.93 14.88
C THR A 514 -10.08 -17.01 15.01
N GLN A 515 -11.29 -16.66 15.45
CA GLN A 515 -12.43 -17.58 15.53
C GLN A 515 -12.80 -18.15 14.15
N GLU A 516 -12.71 -17.34 13.09
CA GLU A 516 -12.95 -17.76 11.71
C GLU A 516 -11.89 -18.74 11.18
N ARG A 517 -10.60 -18.50 11.46
CA ARG A 517 -9.51 -19.45 11.13
C ARG A 517 -9.63 -20.76 11.92
N GLU A 518 -10.05 -20.72 13.18
CA GLU A 518 -10.39 -21.94 13.93
C GLU A 518 -11.60 -22.67 13.32
N ARG A 519 -12.64 -21.93 12.91
CA ARG A 519 -13.83 -22.51 12.26
C ARG A 519 -13.49 -23.18 10.94
N LEU A 520 -12.58 -22.60 10.15
CA LEU A 520 -12.03 -23.22 8.95
C LEU A 520 -11.26 -24.50 9.29
N SER A 521 -10.41 -24.48 10.31
CA SER A 521 -9.61 -25.65 10.72
C SER A 521 -10.50 -26.83 11.14
N ARG A 522 -11.50 -26.59 11.99
CA ARG A 522 -12.52 -27.58 12.39
C ARG A 522 -13.32 -28.13 11.21
N PHE A 523 -13.59 -27.29 10.20
CA PHE A 523 -14.27 -27.73 8.97
C PHE A 523 -13.36 -28.57 8.07
N LEU A 524 -12.06 -28.25 7.98
CA LEU A 524 -11.08 -29.05 7.26
C LEU A 524 -10.86 -30.44 7.90
N GLU A 525 -10.86 -30.53 9.23
CA GLU A 525 -10.83 -31.81 9.95
C GLU A 525 -12.03 -32.71 9.56
N GLN A 526 -13.22 -32.12 9.40
CA GLN A 526 -14.41 -32.84 8.94
C GLN A 526 -14.32 -33.26 7.47
N LEU A 527 -13.74 -32.44 6.59
CA LEU A 527 -13.50 -32.80 5.19
C LEU A 527 -12.50 -33.97 5.03
N HIS A 528 -11.49 -34.08 5.92
CA HIS A 528 -10.57 -35.21 5.92
C HIS A 528 -11.19 -36.51 6.45
N GLN A 529 -12.32 -36.45 7.18
CA GLN A 529 -13.02 -37.62 7.72
C GLN A 529 -13.86 -38.37 6.66
N VAL A 530 -13.22 -38.74 5.55
CA VAL A 530 -13.76 -39.77 4.64
C VAL A 530 -13.85 -41.07 5.43
N PRO A 531 -15.06 -41.62 5.69
CA PRO A 531 -15.17 -42.85 6.47
C PRO A 531 -14.44 -43.97 5.71
N PRO A 532 -13.56 -44.76 6.37
CA PRO A 532 -12.76 -45.78 5.70
C PRO A 532 -13.71 -46.72 4.95
N LYS A 533 -13.50 -46.86 3.63
CA LYS A 533 -14.36 -47.65 2.74
C LYS A 533 -14.66 -48.99 3.42
N ARG A 534 -15.92 -49.21 3.83
CA ARG A 534 -16.38 -50.48 4.40
C ARG A 534 -16.04 -51.58 3.40
N ILE A 535 -14.96 -52.31 3.66
CA ILE A 535 -14.58 -53.47 2.89
C ILE A 535 -15.74 -54.44 3.05
N ARG A 536 -16.55 -54.59 1.99
CA ARG A 536 -17.62 -55.58 1.95
C ARG A 536 -16.94 -56.93 2.13
N LYS A 537 -17.16 -57.59 3.28
CA LYS A 537 -16.78 -59.00 3.43
C LYS A 537 -17.35 -59.75 2.21
N PRO A 538 -16.54 -60.56 1.51
CA PRO A 538 -17.02 -61.28 0.35
C PRO A 538 -18.21 -62.14 0.77
N VAL A 539 -19.34 -61.94 0.10
CA VAL A 539 -20.54 -62.77 0.30
C VAL A 539 -20.21 -64.14 -0.29
N ALA A 540 -20.19 -65.17 0.56
CA ALA A 540 -19.90 -66.52 0.12
C ALA A 540 -21.00 -67.02 -0.83
N SER A 541 -20.60 -67.66 -1.93
CA SER A 541 -21.52 -68.21 -2.91
C SER A 541 -22.34 -69.36 -2.30
N PRO A 542 -23.67 -69.42 -2.54
CA PRO A 542 -24.49 -70.53 -2.07
C PRO A 542 -24.18 -71.79 -2.88
N SER A 543 -23.90 -72.89 -2.19
CA SER A 543 -23.82 -74.23 -2.78
C SER A 543 -25.00 -75.08 -2.34
N THR A 544 -25.40 -75.94 -3.28
CA THR A 544 -26.41 -76.99 -3.32
C THR A 544 -26.90 -77.59 -1.99
N ALA A 545 -28.20 -77.90 -1.93
CA ALA A 545 -28.92 -78.46 -0.78
C ALA A 545 -28.53 -79.91 -0.42
N GLU A 546 -28.92 -80.36 0.80
CA GLU A 546 -29.73 -81.58 0.96
C GLU A 546 -30.44 -81.72 2.34
N THR A 547 -31.65 -82.31 2.28
CA THR A 547 -32.32 -83.27 3.19
C THR A 547 -32.39 -83.09 4.72
N GLN A 548 -33.58 -82.65 5.18
CA GLN A 548 -34.43 -83.19 6.29
C GLN A 548 -33.84 -83.71 7.63
N SER A 549 -34.35 -83.16 8.74
CA SER A 549 -35.10 -83.91 9.79
C SER A 549 -35.79 -82.92 10.76
N ALA A 550 -36.68 -83.36 11.66
CA ALA A 550 -37.63 -82.47 12.35
C ALA A 550 -37.92 -82.81 13.82
N THR A 551 -38.16 -81.78 14.65
CA THR A 551 -38.99 -81.81 15.87
C THR A 551 -39.50 -80.41 16.24
N THR A 552 -40.81 -80.29 16.43
CA THR A 552 -41.58 -79.69 17.56
C THR A 552 -40.84 -78.65 18.44
N GLU A 553 -41.37 -77.46 18.78
CA GLU A 553 -42.64 -77.23 19.52
C GLU A 553 -43.43 -75.93 19.15
N ALA A 554 -44.39 -75.54 20.01
CA ALA A 554 -45.62 -74.76 19.68
C ALA A 554 -45.56 -73.22 20.02
N PRO A 555 -46.57 -72.41 19.59
CA PRO A 555 -46.45 -70.94 19.49
C PRO A 555 -47.45 -70.11 20.36
N LYS A 556 -47.46 -68.77 20.11
CA LYS A 556 -48.43 -67.70 20.50
C LYS A 556 -48.24 -66.99 21.86
N PRO A 557 -48.81 -65.78 22.06
CA PRO A 557 -49.53 -64.90 21.12
C PRO A 557 -48.97 -63.46 20.98
N GLN A 558 -49.50 -62.72 20.00
CA GLN A 558 -49.54 -61.24 20.02
C GLN A 558 -50.79 -60.79 20.79
N GLU A 559 -50.79 -59.58 21.37
CA GLU A 559 -52.02 -58.92 21.83
C GLU A 559 -52.08 -57.45 21.38
N LEU A 560 -53.28 -56.88 21.32
CA LEU A 560 -53.59 -55.63 20.61
C LEU A 560 -53.66 -54.40 21.52
N GLN A 561 -53.82 -53.23 20.88
CA GLN A 561 -54.28 -51.98 21.49
C GLN A 561 -55.61 -52.16 22.26
N PRO A 562 -55.98 -51.17 23.09
CA PRO A 562 -57.07 -50.31 22.63
C PRO A 562 -56.81 -48.80 22.78
N SER A 563 -57.61 -48.03 22.06
CA SER A 563 -57.73 -46.57 22.18
C SER A 563 -58.93 -46.18 23.06
N THR A 564 -59.02 -44.92 23.49
CA THR A 564 -60.29 -44.35 24.00
C THR A 564 -60.32 -42.83 23.83
N LEU A 565 -61.53 -42.26 23.73
CA LEU A 565 -61.83 -40.84 23.46
C LEU A 565 -62.60 -40.21 24.63
N SER A 566 -62.36 -38.91 24.89
CA SER A 566 -63.38 -37.90 25.28
C SER A 566 -62.76 -36.54 25.62
N SER A 567 -63.48 -35.42 25.69
CA SER A 567 -64.49 -34.77 24.81
C SER A 567 -65.15 -33.60 25.58
N VAL A 568 -65.54 -32.49 24.92
CA VAL A 568 -66.44 -31.40 25.44
C VAL A 568 -65.82 -30.56 26.59
N GLN A 569 -65.91 -29.22 26.74
CA GLN A 569 -66.52 -28.05 26.04
C GLN A 569 -65.60 -26.80 26.36
N ALA A 570 -65.85 -25.49 26.15
CA ALA A 570 -66.98 -24.65 25.70
C ALA A 570 -66.49 -23.34 24.98
N ALA A 571 -67.22 -22.24 25.15
CA ALA A 571 -67.03 -20.86 24.63
C ALA A 571 -67.71 -19.88 25.66
N PRO A 572 -67.89 -18.54 25.47
CA PRO A 572 -67.80 -17.72 24.24
C PRO A 572 -67.20 -16.27 24.41
N ASP A 573 -67.50 -15.42 23.41
CA ASP A 573 -67.48 -13.93 23.35
C ASP A 573 -66.14 -13.17 23.16
N ALA A 574 -66.08 -12.03 22.43
CA ALA A 574 -66.93 -11.47 21.35
C ALA A 574 -66.26 -10.25 20.63
N PHE A 575 -66.81 -9.89 19.45
CA PHE A 575 -66.74 -8.60 18.69
C PHE A 575 -65.76 -8.36 17.51
N SER A 576 -66.40 -8.08 16.35
CA SER A 576 -66.10 -7.28 15.13
C SER A 576 -64.68 -7.22 14.52
N THR A 577 -64.42 -7.40 13.20
CA THR A 577 -65.18 -7.39 11.91
C THR A 577 -65.44 -6.04 11.20
N ALA A 578 -64.60 -5.70 10.21
CA ALA A 578 -64.81 -4.87 9.00
C ALA A 578 -63.53 -5.00 8.13
N SER A 579 -63.46 -5.26 6.81
CA SER A 579 -64.38 -5.12 5.65
C SER A 579 -64.71 -3.66 5.29
N SER A 580 -64.47 -3.14 4.09
CA SER A 580 -63.71 -3.58 2.89
C SER A 580 -63.35 -2.31 2.05
N ASP A 581 -62.97 -2.23 0.77
CA ASP A 581 -62.97 -3.16 -0.39
C ASP A 581 -62.04 -2.67 -1.56
N GLN A 582 -62.01 -3.38 -2.69
CA GLN A 582 -61.54 -2.90 -4.02
C GLN A 582 -62.67 -3.07 -5.06
N PRO A 583 -62.87 -2.15 -6.04
CA PRO A 583 -62.17 -2.29 -7.34
C PRO A 583 -61.97 -0.98 -8.16
N GLY A 584 -61.39 -1.11 -9.37
CA GLY A 584 -61.15 -0.04 -10.37
C GLY A 584 -59.67 0.37 -10.41
N GLN A 585 -58.84 0.05 -11.42
CA GLN A 585 -59.03 -0.28 -12.84
C GLN A 585 -59.26 0.93 -13.79
N ASP A 586 -58.15 1.65 -14.03
CA ASP A 586 -57.69 2.28 -15.27
C ASP A 586 -56.17 2.56 -15.03
N GLY A 587 -55.25 2.70 -15.98
CA GLY A 587 -55.30 2.82 -17.44
C GLY A 587 -54.15 3.74 -17.87
N ILE A 588 -53.60 3.56 -19.09
CA ILE A 588 -52.59 4.44 -19.75
C ILE A 588 -51.10 4.27 -19.32
N LEU A 589 -50.33 3.67 -20.22
CA LEU A 589 -48.93 4.02 -20.57
C LEU A 589 -48.96 4.86 -21.87
N PRO A 590 -47.84 5.49 -22.30
CA PRO A 590 -46.85 6.26 -21.56
C PRO A 590 -46.78 7.71 -22.12
N GLN A 591 -45.86 8.56 -21.62
CA GLN A 591 -45.49 9.79 -22.33
C GLN A 591 -43.98 10.04 -22.34
N GLU A 592 -43.36 9.66 -23.45
CA GLU A 592 -42.15 10.31 -23.95
C GLU A 592 -42.53 11.67 -24.58
N THR A 593 -41.64 12.65 -24.57
CA THR A 593 -41.56 13.72 -25.58
C THR A 593 -40.20 14.45 -25.44
N PRO A 594 -39.67 15.12 -26.49
CA PRO A 594 -38.24 15.01 -26.77
C PRO A 594 -37.46 16.34 -26.68
N LEU A 595 -36.13 16.23 -26.82
CA LEU A 595 -35.34 17.27 -27.48
C LEU A 595 -34.26 16.64 -28.37
N SER A 596 -34.31 16.93 -29.66
CA SER A 596 -33.35 16.45 -30.66
C SER A 596 -32.97 17.56 -31.64
N ALA A 597 -31.70 17.98 -31.61
CA ALA A 597 -31.14 18.92 -32.58
C ALA A 597 -29.68 18.57 -32.89
N SER A 598 -29.52 17.82 -34.00
CA SER A 598 -28.62 18.14 -35.11
C SER A 598 -27.19 18.64 -34.84
N LEU A 599 -26.25 17.71 -35.05
CA LEU A 599 -25.35 17.71 -36.22
C LEU A 599 -24.53 18.99 -36.54
N ALA A 600 -23.22 18.89 -36.31
CA ALA A 600 -22.20 19.56 -37.12
C ALA A 600 -20.97 18.65 -37.26
N SER A 601 -20.71 18.14 -38.47
CA SER A 601 -19.53 17.33 -38.79
C SER A 601 -18.34 18.22 -39.19
N SER A 602 -17.13 17.92 -38.71
CA SER A 602 -15.89 18.48 -39.24
C SER A 602 -14.97 17.36 -39.76
N THR A 603 -14.54 17.48 -41.01
CA THR A 603 -13.77 16.48 -41.74
C THR A 603 -12.29 16.42 -41.34
N LEU A 604 -11.63 15.32 -41.76
CA LEU A 604 -10.17 15.25 -41.92
C LEU A 604 -9.62 16.50 -42.62
N ALA A 605 -8.47 16.98 -42.16
CA ALA A 605 -7.57 17.85 -42.90
C ALA A 605 -6.11 17.50 -42.57
N THR A 606 -5.41 16.92 -43.54
CA THR A 606 -3.95 16.73 -43.50
C THR A 606 -3.23 18.08 -43.54
N GLY A 607 -2.18 18.25 -42.73
CA GLY A 607 -1.39 19.49 -42.71
C GLY A 607 0.06 19.26 -42.29
N GLU A 608 0.92 18.88 -43.23
CA GLU A 608 2.37 18.97 -43.01
C GLU A 608 2.80 20.43 -42.81
N ARG A 609 3.74 20.69 -41.89
CA ARG A 609 4.68 21.80 -42.05
C ARG A 609 6.04 21.53 -41.42
N LYS A 610 7.05 21.46 -42.28
CA LYS A 610 8.48 21.41 -41.94
C LYS A 610 8.99 22.81 -41.58
N LEU A 611 10.06 22.84 -40.77
CA LEU A 611 11.00 23.95 -40.56
C LEU A 611 10.39 25.16 -39.80
N GLN A 612 11.17 26.00 -39.10
CA GLN A 612 12.62 26.21 -39.20
C GLN A 612 13.23 26.62 -37.83
N ASN A 613 14.46 26.17 -37.54
CA ASN A 613 15.24 26.66 -36.39
C ASN A 613 16.11 27.86 -36.80
N ALA A 614 16.11 28.94 -36.01
CA ALA A 614 17.19 29.92 -35.92
C ALA A 614 17.10 30.71 -34.59
N PRO A 615 18.23 31.05 -33.91
CA PRO A 615 18.24 31.76 -32.64
C PRO A 615 18.61 33.26 -32.78
N LEU A 616 18.62 33.99 -31.63
CA LEU A 616 19.30 35.26 -31.26
C LEU A 616 18.35 36.10 -30.35
N SER A 617 18.76 36.99 -29.43
CA SER A 617 19.89 37.02 -28.47
C SER A 617 19.84 38.34 -27.65
N ALA A 618 20.13 38.28 -26.34
CA ALA A 618 20.68 39.38 -25.50
C ALA A 618 19.89 40.71 -25.30
N SER A 619 20.27 41.42 -24.22
CA SER A 619 20.02 42.84 -23.86
C SER A 619 18.58 43.40 -23.99
N ALA A 620 17.85 43.75 -22.92
CA ALA A 620 18.14 44.70 -21.84
C ALA A 620 18.22 46.19 -22.26
N SER A 621 17.21 46.96 -21.87
CA SER A 621 17.29 48.40 -21.51
C SER A 621 15.97 48.85 -20.86
N GLU A 622 16.00 50.01 -20.20
CA GLU A 622 14.87 50.56 -19.44
C GLU A 622 13.86 51.29 -20.35
N THR A 623 12.60 51.40 -19.91
CA THR A 623 11.90 52.70 -19.85
C THR A 623 10.55 52.61 -19.14
N THR A 624 10.31 53.54 -18.22
CA THR A 624 8.94 53.95 -17.84
C THR A 624 8.38 54.92 -18.88
N PRO A 625 7.05 54.99 -19.03
CA PRO A 625 6.45 56.33 -19.03
C PRO A 625 5.21 56.47 -18.13
N PHE A 626 4.88 57.73 -17.82
CA PHE A 626 3.68 58.12 -17.08
C PHE A 626 2.39 57.79 -17.84
N GLY A 627 1.32 57.54 -17.07
CA GLY A 627 0.00 57.15 -17.62
C GLY A 627 -0.84 58.30 -18.19
N ARG A 628 -2.07 57.96 -18.59
CA ARG A 628 -3.13 58.92 -18.96
C ARG A 628 -4.50 58.45 -18.46
N ALA A 629 -5.40 59.40 -18.24
CA ALA A 629 -6.70 59.16 -17.62
C ALA A 629 -7.76 58.63 -18.62
N GLY A 630 -8.78 57.94 -18.08
CA GLY A 630 -9.92 57.41 -18.84
C GLY A 630 -11.22 57.46 -18.02
N THR A 631 -11.71 58.65 -17.71
CA THR A 631 -12.98 58.82 -16.97
C THR A 631 -14.20 58.77 -17.90
N THR A 632 -15.08 57.80 -17.71
CA THR A 632 -16.45 57.84 -18.26
C THR A 632 -17.47 57.57 -17.15
N ARG A 633 -18.34 58.56 -16.88
CA ARG A 633 -19.59 58.36 -16.15
C ARG A 633 -20.66 57.95 -17.16
N SER A 634 -21.55 57.05 -16.76
CA SER A 634 -22.92 57.02 -17.25
C SER A 634 -23.89 56.96 -16.07
N THR A 635 -25.00 57.69 -16.16
CA THR A 635 -26.03 57.80 -15.13
C THR A 635 -27.38 57.53 -15.78
N GLY A 636 -28.11 56.51 -15.32
CA GLY A 636 -29.25 55.97 -16.06
C GLY A 636 -30.27 55.20 -15.22
N ILE A 637 -30.88 55.89 -14.26
CA ILE A 637 -32.26 55.74 -13.74
C ILE A 637 -33.00 54.42 -14.05
N PHE A 638 -33.41 53.68 -13.02
CA PHE A 638 -34.70 52.94 -13.04
C PHE A 638 -35.33 52.88 -11.63
N HIS A 639 -36.67 52.94 -11.58
CA HIS A 639 -37.48 52.97 -10.35
C HIS A 639 -38.47 51.78 -10.31
N ARG A 640 -38.94 51.42 -9.10
CA ARG A 640 -39.93 50.36 -8.78
C ARG A 640 -39.41 48.93 -9.05
N LYS A 641 -39.68 47.92 -8.21
CA LYS A 641 -40.71 47.75 -7.16
C LYS A 641 -40.12 47.18 -5.87
N GLY A 642 -40.61 47.61 -4.72
CA GLY A 642 -40.36 46.97 -3.43
C GLY A 642 -41.67 46.82 -2.65
N SER A 643 -42.13 45.57 -2.43
CA SER A 643 -43.24 45.19 -1.55
C SER A 643 -43.41 43.67 -1.56
N LEU A 644 -42.65 42.93 -0.74
CA LEU A 644 -42.90 41.50 -0.45
C LEU A 644 -42.05 40.95 0.72
N PHE A 645 -40.84 41.46 0.93
CA PHE A 645 -39.90 40.92 1.93
C PHE A 645 -40.27 41.13 3.41
N ALA A 646 -41.27 41.95 3.73
CA ALA A 646 -41.62 42.26 5.12
C ALA A 646 -42.21 41.06 5.90
N ALA A 647 -43.00 40.20 5.23
CA ALA A 647 -43.71 39.11 5.91
C ALA A 647 -42.79 37.98 6.40
N GLY A 648 -41.75 37.63 5.63
CA GLY A 648 -40.85 36.53 5.97
C GLY A 648 -40.01 36.77 7.24
N VAL A 649 -39.66 38.03 7.52
CA VAL A 649 -38.82 38.39 8.67
C VAL A 649 -39.56 38.17 10.00
N PHE A 650 -40.86 38.48 10.07
CA PHE A 650 -41.66 38.27 11.28
C PHE A 650 -41.91 36.78 11.58
N ILE A 651 -42.13 35.95 10.56
CA ILE A 651 -42.30 34.50 10.74
C ILE A 651 -41.01 33.86 11.26
N LEU A 652 -39.85 34.22 10.67
CA LEU A 652 -38.57 33.68 11.11
C LEU A 652 -38.20 34.15 12.54
N GLY A 653 -38.49 35.42 12.86
CA GLY A 653 -38.32 35.95 14.22
C GLY A 653 -39.19 35.22 15.25
N GLY A 654 -40.45 34.94 14.93
CA GLY A 654 -41.37 34.18 15.80
C GLY A 654 -40.86 32.76 16.11
N ILE A 655 -40.34 32.04 15.11
CA ILE A 655 -39.77 30.70 15.28
C ILE A 655 -38.54 30.74 16.19
N ILE A 656 -37.65 31.73 16.03
CA ILE A 656 -36.47 31.87 16.88
C ILE A 656 -36.85 32.13 18.35
N VAL A 657 -37.86 32.98 18.60
CA VAL A 657 -38.36 33.24 19.97
C VAL A 657 -39.03 31.99 20.57
N ALA A 658 -39.81 31.25 19.79
CA ALA A 658 -40.46 30.01 20.26
C ALA A 658 -39.43 28.94 20.66
N LEU A 659 -38.39 28.73 19.84
CA LEU A 659 -37.30 27.80 20.14
C LEU A 659 -36.50 28.20 21.38
N TRP A 660 -36.44 29.50 21.72
CA TRP A 660 -35.75 29.98 22.92
C TRP A 660 -36.53 29.76 24.22
N GLN A 661 -37.85 29.52 24.15
CA GLN A 661 -38.68 29.26 25.35
C GLN A 661 -38.67 27.79 25.80
N PHE A 662 -38.45 26.83 24.90
CA PHE A 662 -38.39 25.40 25.23
C PHE A 662 -36.98 24.90 25.66
N GLY A 663 -35.98 25.78 25.66
CA GLY A 663 -34.56 25.45 25.88
C GLY A 663 -34.02 25.73 27.28
N ARG A 664 -34.68 25.29 28.37
CA ARG A 664 -34.15 25.38 29.74
C ARG A 664 -34.10 24.00 30.43
N PRO A 665 -32.91 23.44 30.72
CA PRO A 665 -32.79 22.24 31.55
C PRO A 665 -32.96 22.60 33.04
N GLU A 666 -33.74 21.81 33.77
CA GLU A 666 -33.82 21.92 35.24
C GLU A 666 -32.56 21.36 35.93
N PRO A 667 -32.16 21.92 37.09
CA PRO A 667 -31.02 21.43 37.86
C PRO A 667 -31.37 20.13 38.61
N VAL A 668 -31.11 18.98 37.98
CA VAL A 668 -31.32 17.66 38.58
C VAL A 668 -30.44 17.45 39.81
N LYS A 669 -31.02 17.65 41.00
CA LYS A 669 -30.42 17.22 42.28
C LYS A 669 -30.41 15.69 42.37
N LYS A 670 -29.33 15.05 41.90
CA LYS A 670 -29.09 13.63 42.19
C LYS A 670 -28.71 13.43 43.66
N ILE A 671 -29.71 13.08 44.47
CA ILE A 671 -29.47 12.16 45.59
C ILE A 671 -29.16 10.80 44.96
N LEU A 672 -28.03 10.21 45.31
CA LEU A 672 -27.82 8.77 45.19
C LEU A 672 -27.00 8.30 46.39
N GLN A 673 -27.55 7.36 47.15
CA GLN A 673 -26.78 6.64 48.16
C GLN A 673 -25.83 5.68 47.44
N VAL A 674 -24.59 5.57 47.89
CA VAL A 674 -23.66 4.55 47.40
C VAL A 674 -24.03 3.23 48.07
N GLU A 675 -24.75 2.38 47.34
CA GLU A 675 -24.94 0.99 47.74
C GLU A 675 -23.61 0.24 47.62
N LYS A 676 -23.28 -0.54 48.67
CA LYS A 676 -21.92 -1.02 48.92
C LYS A 676 -21.73 -2.42 48.37
N GLN A 677 -21.47 -2.55 47.06
CA GLN A 677 -21.02 -3.82 46.48
C GLN A 677 -19.53 -4.06 46.75
N GLU A 678 -19.21 -5.26 47.24
CA GLU A 678 -17.87 -5.70 47.59
C GLU A 678 -17.14 -6.21 46.34
N LEU A 679 -16.00 -5.61 46.00
CA LEU A 679 -15.09 -6.13 44.98
C LEU A 679 -14.02 -6.97 45.68
N VAL A 680 -13.97 -8.27 45.37
CA VAL A 680 -13.06 -9.22 46.01
C VAL A 680 -11.64 -9.07 45.45
N GLU A 681 -10.67 -8.81 46.34
CA GLU A 681 -9.24 -8.84 45.99
C GLU A 681 -8.75 -10.28 45.79
N PRO A 682 -8.03 -10.59 44.70
CA PRO A 682 -7.31 -11.85 44.57
C PRO A 682 -6.04 -11.82 45.44
N LYS A 683 -6.07 -12.53 46.57
CA LYS A 683 -4.91 -12.63 47.48
C LYS A 683 -3.72 -13.34 46.86
N GLU A 684 -2.55 -12.96 47.37
CA GLU A 684 -1.28 -13.67 47.17
C GLU A 684 -1.38 -15.15 47.54
N VAL A 685 -0.79 -16.02 46.72
CA VAL A 685 -0.34 -17.35 47.14
C VAL A 685 1.10 -17.52 46.66
N SER A 686 2.00 -17.77 47.60
CA SER A 686 3.43 -18.01 47.36
C SER A 686 3.88 -19.21 48.17
N LYS A 687 4.87 -19.95 47.63
CA LYS A 687 5.28 -21.32 48.02
C LYS A 687 4.23 -22.36 47.57
N GLU A 688 4.61 -23.57 47.16
CA GLU A 688 5.83 -24.30 47.54
C GLU A 688 6.22 -25.36 46.48
N LEU A 689 7.50 -25.38 46.07
CA LEU A 689 8.29 -26.62 45.92
C LEU A 689 9.79 -26.27 45.76
N GLN A 690 10.66 -27.17 46.23
CA GLN A 690 12.12 -27.10 46.09
C GLN A 690 12.66 -28.44 45.53
N SER A 691 13.98 -28.47 45.26
CA SER A 691 14.74 -29.55 44.60
C SER A 691 14.49 -29.69 43.08
N SER A 692 15.45 -30.10 42.26
CA SER A 692 16.75 -30.73 42.58
C SER A 692 17.99 -30.07 41.92
N GLU A 693 19.15 -30.57 42.35
CA GLU A 693 20.55 -30.28 42.00
C GLU A 693 20.84 -30.00 40.50
N ALA A 694 21.71 -29.07 40.07
CA ALA A 694 23.05 -28.61 40.51
C ALA A 694 24.25 -29.34 39.86
N GLN A 695 25.05 -28.62 39.06
CA GLN A 695 26.51 -28.81 38.94
C GLN A 695 27.22 -27.63 38.23
N ARG A 696 28.28 -27.10 38.87
CA ARG A 696 29.55 -26.50 38.34
C ARG A 696 29.49 -25.39 37.25
N GLU A 697 30.47 -24.48 37.14
CA GLU A 697 31.75 -24.34 37.87
C GLU A 697 32.10 -22.85 38.16
N LYS A 698 33.23 -22.59 38.83
CA LYS A 698 33.60 -21.25 39.35
C LYS A 698 34.65 -20.54 38.48
N GLY A 699 34.50 -19.23 38.33
CA GLY A 699 35.59 -18.32 37.93
C GLY A 699 35.48 -17.01 38.73
N VAL A 700 36.52 -16.64 39.47
CA VAL A 700 36.54 -15.47 40.36
C VAL A 700 37.79 -14.65 40.07
N PHE A 701 37.65 -13.33 39.92
CA PHE A 701 38.73 -12.38 40.22
C PHE A 701 38.18 -11.03 40.68
N THR A 702 38.80 -10.46 41.71
CA THR A 702 38.51 -9.14 42.30
C THR A 702 39.56 -8.10 41.89
N PRO A 703 39.20 -6.81 41.79
CA PRO A 703 40.14 -5.73 41.47
C PRO A 703 40.84 -5.19 42.73
N LEU A 704 42.00 -4.56 42.55
CA LEU A 704 42.62 -3.67 43.56
C LEU A 704 43.25 -2.43 42.90
N LYS A 705 43.41 -1.36 43.69
CA LYS A 705 44.12 -0.12 43.33
C LYS A 705 45.57 -0.19 43.84
N GLU A 706 46.48 0.58 43.24
CA GLU A 706 47.09 1.77 43.87
C GLU A 706 47.98 2.54 42.86
N GLY A 707 48.47 3.73 43.26
CA GLY A 707 49.43 4.56 42.49
C GLY A 707 50.79 4.62 43.21
N PRO A 708 51.49 5.77 43.28
CA PRO A 708 51.34 7.04 42.55
C PRO A 708 52.69 7.65 42.07
N SER A 709 52.68 8.88 41.50
CA SER A 709 53.64 10.01 41.76
C SER A 709 54.16 10.78 40.53
N GLN A 710 54.06 12.13 40.61
CA GLN A 710 55.05 13.18 40.20
C GLN A 710 55.58 13.26 38.74
N ALA A 711 56.05 14.40 38.19
CA ALA A 711 55.83 15.85 38.40
C ALA A 711 56.57 16.66 37.26
N ILE A 712 56.53 18.01 37.32
CA ILE A 712 57.48 18.99 36.69
C ILE A 712 57.29 19.41 35.20
N GLN A 713 57.13 20.74 35.01
CA GLN A 713 57.69 21.74 34.03
C GLN A 713 58.14 21.31 32.59
N GLU A 714 58.20 22.13 31.52
CA GLU A 714 57.87 23.57 31.30
C GLU A 714 57.68 23.97 29.80
N SER A 715 57.45 25.28 29.60
CA SER A 715 57.28 26.16 28.41
C SER A 715 57.98 25.88 27.04
N GLY A 716 57.53 26.65 26.01
CA GLY A 716 58.18 26.84 24.70
C GLY A 716 57.28 26.45 23.51
N ARG A 717 56.80 27.26 22.55
CA ARG A 717 57.07 28.61 21.98
C ARG A 717 57.62 28.62 20.53
N ALA A 718 56.76 28.21 19.58
CA ALA A 718 56.65 28.79 18.23
C ALA A 718 57.82 28.46 17.21
N PRO A 719 57.90 29.05 15.98
CA PRO A 719 57.40 28.31 14.80
C PRO A 719 58.21 28.38 13.48
N SER A 720 57.98 27.42 12.57
CA SER A 720 58.20 27.49 11.11
C SER A 720 57.16 26.57 10.42
N LYS A 721 56.54 26.83 9.25
CA LYS A 721 56.79 27.66 8.03
C LYS A 721 57.54 26.89 6.92
N GLU A 722 57.09 27.14 5.68
CA GLU A 722 57.48 26.54 4.38
C GLU A 722 56.94 25.10 4.13
N THR A 723 56.21 24.72 3.05
CA THR A 723 55.90 25.21 1.67
C THR A 723 56.64 24.45 0.56
N LEU A 724 55.98 24.28 -0.61
CA LEU A 724 56.41 23.71 -1.92
C LEU A 724 56.21 22.20 -2.20
N ASP A 725 55.16 21.94 -2.98
CA ASP A 725 55.11 21.20 -4.26
C ASP A 725 56.24 20.24 -4.69
N VAL A 726 55.87 18.97 -4.89
CA VAL A 726 56.29 18.08 -6.00
C VAL A 726 55.04 17.25 -6.34
N ARG A 727 54.34 17.37 -7.48
CA ARG A 727 54.71 17.28 -8.91
C ARG A 727 55.22 15.91 -9.37
N GLU A 728 54.26 14.99 -9.52
CA GLU A 728 53.95 14.25 -10.77
C GLU A 728 55.05 13.47 -11.55
N GLN A 729 54.69 12.25 -12.01
CA GLN A 729 55.38 11.40 -13.00
C GLN A 729 56.66 10.66 -12.52
N SER A 730 57.06 9.49 -13.05
CA SER A 730 56.32 8.34 -13.66
C SER A 730 57.27 7.12 -13.83
N ARG A 731 56.73 5.95 -14.24
CA ARG A 731 57.43 4.78 -14.85
C ARG A 731 58.34 3.90 -13.96
N ILE A 732 57.79 2.75 -13.56
CA ILE A 732 58.17 1.38 -14.01
C ILE A 732 59.50 1.33 -14.83
N PRO A 733 60.52 0.54 -14.42
CA PRO A 733 60.51 -0.90 -14.73
C PRO A 733 61.04 -1.88 -13.68
N SER A 734 60.78 -3.16 -13.98
CA SER A 734 61.11 -4.40 -13.27
C SER A 734 62.61 -4.71 -13.07
N ASN A 735 62.94 -5.50 -12.04
CA ASN A 735 63.43 -6.86 -12.33
C ASN A 735 63.23 -7.93 -11.21
N GLU A 736 62.98 -9.16 -11.68
CA GLU A 736 63.29 -10.51 -11.18
C GLU A 736 63.59 -10.92 -9.71
N GLN A 737 62.99 -12.09 -9.39
CA GLN A 737 63.56 -13.31 -8.79
C GLN A 737 63.50 -13.63 -7.26
N THR A 738 62.67 -14.65 -6.98
CA THR A 738 62.99 -15.86 -6.17
C THR A 738 62.95 -15.80 -4.63
N ILE A 739 61.97 -16.52 -4.04
CA ILE A 739 62.16 -17.65 -3.08
C ILE A 739 60.80 -18.36 -2.84
N LEU A 740 60.83 -19.70 -2.66
CA LEU A 740 59.67 -20.56 -2.37
C LEU A 740 59.36 -20.58 -0.85
N PRO A 741 58.11 -20.88 -0.40
CA PRO A 741 57.81 -22.28 -0.04
C PRO A 741 56.33 -22.76 -0.18
N ALA A 742 56.19 -24.10 -0.16
CA ALA A 742 55.07 -24.87 0.41
C ALA A 742 53.60 -24.62 -0.03
N GLY A 743 53.20 -25.32 -1.11
CA GLY A 743 52.05 -26.25 -1.11
C GLY A 743 50.64 -25.77 -0.70
N PRO A 744 49.74 -25.47 -1.65
CA PRO A 744 48.30 -25.38 -1.39
C PRO A 744 47.66 -26.77 -1.22
N ALA A 745 46.55 -26.84 -0.47
CA ALA A 745 45.72 -28.04 -0.38
C ALA A 745 44.84 -28.20 -1.63
N GLU A 746 44.53 -29.45 -2.01
CA GLU A 746 43.66 -29.77 -3.16
C GLU A 746 42.17 -29.48 -2.89
N THR A 747 41.78 -28.20 -2.91
CA THR A 747 40.37 -27.86 -3.16
C THR A 747 40.07 -28.13 -4.63
N ARG A 748 39.50 -29.31 -4.93
CA ARG A 748 38.97 -29.63 -6.25
C ARG A 748 38.00 -28.51 -6.69
N PRO A 749 38.08 -28.01 -7.94
CA PRO A 749 37.05 -27.14 -8.46
C PRO A 749 35.74 -27.92 -8.50
N SER A 750 34.68 -27.36 -7.90
CA SER A 750 33.33 -27.86 -8.11
C SER A 750 32.95 -27.57 -9.55
N GLU A 751 32.86 -28.59 -10.39
CA GLU A 751 32.23 -28.48 -11.71
C GLU A 751 30.77 -28.07 -11.50
N ALA A 752 30.49 -26.78 -11.65
CA ALA A 752 29.14 -26.28 -11.65
C ALA A 752 28.43 -26.86 -12.89
N LEU A 753 27.47 -27.76 -12.67
CA LEU A 753 26.62 -28.29 -13.73
C LEU A 753 26.01 -27.11 -14.50
N PRO A 754 26.11 -27.07 -15.85
CA PRO A 754 25.69 -25.92 -16.63
C PRO A 754 24.20 -25.65 -16.42
N SER A 755 23.89 -24.50 -15.82
CA SER A 755 22.53 -24.07 -15.56
C SER A 755 21.79 -23.84 -16.89
N THR A 756 20.62 -24.47 -17.03
CA THR A 756 19.73 -24.46 -18.20
C THR A 756 20.36 -24.92 -19.53
N TYR A 757 19.96 -26.11 -19.98
CA TYR A 757 20.08 -26.52 -21.38
C TYR A 757 19.16 -25.65 -22.26
N THR A 758 19.66 -24.51 -22.75
CA THR A 758 19.11 -23.89 -23.95
C THR A 758 19.54 -24.72 -25.16
N ALA A 759 18.61 -25.51 -25.71
CA ALA A 759 18.86 -26.17 -26.98
C ALA A 759 18.86 -25.11 -28.11
N ASP A 760 19.99 -24.97 -28.80
CA ASP A 760 20.12 -24.12 -30.00
C ASP A 760 19.35 -24.73 -31.18
N ILE A 761 18.03 -24.55 -31.18
CA ILE A 761 17.13 -25.00 -32.24
C ILE A 761 17.17 -23.96 -33.39
N PRO A 762 17.65 -24.32 -34.59
CA PRO A 762 17.75 -23.37 -35.70
C PRO A 762 16.35 -23.01 -36.24
N PRO A 763 16.10 -21.75 -36.63
CA PRO A 763 14.81 -21.33 -37.18
C PRO A 763 14.60 -21.89 -38.60
N LEU A 764 13.44 -22.49 -38.85
CA LEU A 764 13.04 -22.98 -40.16
C LEU A 764 12.46 -21.83 -41.01
N GLY A 765 13.36 -20.97 -41.47
CA GLY A 765 13.02 -19.76 -42.22
C GLY A 765 12.26 -18.76 -41.36
N ALA A 766 10.96 -18.62 -41.63
CA ALA A 766 10.07 -17.72 -40.88
C ALA A 766 9.39 -18.39 -39.67
N ILE A 767 9.64 -19.68 -39.41
CA ILE A 767 9.00 -20.44 -38.34
C ILE A 767 10.06 -20.82 -37.29
N GLN A 768 9.91 -20.29 -36.09
CA GLN A 768 10.77 -20.60 -34.95
C GLN A 768 10.13 -21.75 -34.15
N ILE A 769 10.73 -22.94 -34.21
CA ILE A 769 10.38 -24.05 -33.30
C ILE A 769 10.82 -23.62 -31.90
N THR A 770 9.93 -23.72 -30.91
CA THR A 770 10.27 -23.37 -29.53
C THR A 770 10.72 -24.61 -28.74
N VAL A 771 11.47 -24.37 -27.66
CA VAL A 771 11.83 -25.43 -26.69
C VAL A 771 10.58 -26.12 -26.12
N LEU A 772 9.44 -25.42 -26.06
CA LEU A 772 8.18 -25.94 -25.54
C LEU A 772 7.49 -26.92 -26.51
N ASP A 773 7.56 -26.66 -27.83
CA ASP A 773 7.07 -27.59 -28.86
C ASP A 773 7.81 -28.93 -28.76
N VAL A 774 9.15 -28.86 -28.66
CA VAL A 774 10.00 -30.05 -28.49
C VAL A 774 9.71 -30.74 -27.15
N PHE A 775 9.56 -29.99 -26.05
CA PHE A 775 9.31 -30.56 -24.72
C PHE A 775 8.01 -31.38 -24.65
N TYR A 776 6.89 -30.85 -25.17
CA TYR A 776 5.63 -31.60 -25.18
C TYR A 776 5.72 -32.87 -26.01
N LEU A 777 6.34 -32.79 -27.20
CA LEU A 777 6.46 -33.95 -28.07
C LEU A 777 7.47 -34.99 -27.58
N VAL A 778 8.54 -34.58 -26.86
CA VAL A 778 9.42 -35.49 -26.13
C VAL A 778 8.64 -36.29 -25.09
N ASN A 779 7.72 -35.65 -24.36
CA ASN A 779 6.89 -36.33 -23.36
C ASN A 779 5.91 -37.34 -23.98
N GLU A 780 5.26 -36.99 -25.10
CA GLU A 780 4.37 -37.89 -25.84
C GLU A 780 5.12 -39.11 -26.40
N ILE A 781 6.29 -38.89 -27.02
CA ILE A 781 7.12 -39.95 -27.56
C ILE A 781 7.70 -40.82 -26.42
N ALA A 782 8.10 -40.24 -25.29
CA ALA A 782 8.56 -40.99 -24.12
C ALA A 782 7.47 -41.92 -23.58
N GLU A 783 6.28 -41.38 -23.33
CA GLU A 783 5.10 -42.09 -22.82
C GLU A 783 4.69 -43.24 -23.75
N THR A 784 4.60 -42.96 -25.06
CA THR A 784 4.26 -43.93 -26.11
C THR A 784 5.25 -45.10 -26.21
N ASN A 785 6.50 -44.89 -25.79
CA ASN A 785 7.56 -45.89 -25.81
C ASN A 785 7.89 -46.49 -24.43
N GLY A 786 7.03 -46.25 -23.43
CA GLY A 786 7.14 -46.87 -22.10
C GLY A 786 8.16 -46.21 -21.15
N TYR A 787 8.72 -45.06 -21.51
CA TYR A 787 9.54 -44.22 -20.63
C TYR A 787 8.64 -43.33 -19.78
N ARG A 788 9.20 -42.71 -18.74
CA ARG A 788 8.51 -41.62 -18.02
C ARG A 788 8.55 -40.32 -18.83
N ARG A 789 7.63 -39.41 -18.52
CA ARG A 789 7.69 -38.02 -18.98
C ARG A 789 8.75 -37.23 -18.22
N LEU A 790 9.35 -36.22 -18.85
CA LEU A 790 10.32 -35.31 -18.23
C LEU A 790 9.72 -34.47 -17.10
N ASP A 791 8.42 -34.15 -17.16
CA ASP A 791 7.69 -33.45 -16.10
C ASP A 791 7.30 -34.33 -14.90
N SER A 792 7.53 -35.65 -14.98
CA SER A 792 7.16 -36.61 -13.93
C SER A 792 8.36 -37.42 -13.41
N PRO A 793 9.34 -36.80 -12.71
CA PRO A 793 10.51 -37.49 -12.17
C PRO A 793 10.19 -38.49 -11.04
N LYS A 794 8.94 -38.49 -10.54
CA LYS A 794 8.42 -39.45 -9.55
C LYS A 794 7.89 -40.75 -10.17
N ASP A 795 7.72 -40.79 -11.49
CA ASP A 795 7.38 -41.99 -12.23
C ASP A 795 8.58 -42.97 -12.25
N LEU A 796 8.28 -44.25 -12.07
CA LEU A 796 9.25 -45.35 -11.99
C LEU A 796 9.56 -45.98 -13.36
N ARG A 797 8.89 -45.54 -14.44
CA ARG A 797 9.28 -45.89 -15.82
C ARG A 797 10.70 -45.37 -16.15
N PRO A 798 11.43 -46.01 -17.08
CA PRO A 798 12.79 -45.61 -17.46
C PRO A 798 12.91 -44.13 -17.85
N ASP A 799 14.05 -43.53 -17.53
CA ASP A 799 14.29 -42.11 -17.78
C ASP A 799 14.46 -41.80 -19.29
N PRO A 800 13.69 -40.86 -19.87
CA PRO A 800 13.76 -40.52 -21.30
C PRO A 800 15.09 -39.88 -21.72
N ASN A 801 15.93 -39.45 -20.78
CA ASN A 801 17.29 -38.99 -21.06
C ASN A 801 18.27 -40.16 -21.27
N TRP A 802 17.92 -41.39 -20.87
CA TRP A 802 18.76 -42.59 -20.94
C TRP A 802 18.29 -43.56 -22.03
N ILE A 803 18.32 -43.10 -23.30
CA ILE A 803 18.04 -43.93 -24.47
C ILE A 803 19.30 -44.61 -24.99
N TYR A 804 19.19 -45.86 -25.45
CA TYR A 804 20.33 -46.66 -25.92
C TYR A 804 20.31 -46.86 -27.45
N PRO A 805 21.47 -46.86 -28.13
CA PRO A 805 21.54 -47.16 -29.55
C PRO A 805 20.99 -48.56 -29.88
N GLY A 806 20.19 -48.65 -30.94
CA GLY A 806 19.45 -49.87 -31.30
C GLY A 806 18.04 -49.95 -30.72
N ASN A 807 17.68 -49.09 -29.75
CA ASN A 807 16.28 -48.93 -29.32
C ASN A 807 15.41 -48.48 -30.51
N ARG A 808 14.18 -48.99 -30.57
CA ARG A 808 13.17 -48.58 -31.55
C ARG A 808 12.13 -47.71 -30.88
N PHE A 809 11.96 -46.48 -31.36
CA PHE A 809 10.96 -45.55 -30.88
C PHE A 809 9.84 -45.40 -31.90
N LYS A 810 8.59 -45.63 -31.50
CA LYS A 810 7.41 -45.26 -32.27
C LYS A 810 7.20 -43.75 -32.19
N LEU A 811 7.04 -43.09 -33.35
CA LEU A 811 6.76 -41.66 -33.46
C LEU A 811 5.23 -41.41 -33.62
N PRO A 812 4.72 -40.16 -33.54
CA PRO A 812 3.28 -39.88 -33.57
C PRO A 812 2.57 -40.37 -34.84
N ASP A 813 3.22 -40.22 -36.01
CA ASP A 813 2.77 -40.76 -37.29
C ASP A 813 2.77 -42.30 -37.39
N SER A 814 3.12 -42.97 -36.28
CA SER A 814 3.32 -44.42 -36.15
C SER A 814 4.47 -45.01 -36.96
N SER A 815 5.37 -44.18 -37.50
CA SER A 815 6.68 -44.65 -37.99
C SER A 815 7.57 -45.10 -36.81
N THR A 816 8.67 -45.80 -37.13
CA THR A 816 9.63 -46.30 -36.11
C THR A 816 11.04 -45.78 -36.36
N TYR A 817 11.54 -44.93 -35.45
CA TYR A 817 12.93 -44.49 -35.43
C TYR A 817 13.84 -45.54 -34.78
N LEU A 818 15.04 -45.75 -35.36
CA LEU A 818 16.09 -46.57 -34.76
C LEU A 818 17.16 -45.64 -34.15
N VAL A 819 17.26 -45.61 -32.82
CA VAL A 819 18.18 -44.73 -32.08
C VAL A 819 19.63 -45.04 -32.46
N LYS A 820 20.39 -44.01 -32.82
CA LYS A 820 21.81 -44.11 -33.19
C LYS A 820 22.69 -43.64 -32.04
N ARG A 821 23.99 -43.92 -32.12
CA ARG A 821 24.96 -43.46 -31.12
C ARG A 821 25.09 -41.94 -31.16
N GLY A 822 24.70 -41.28 -30.07
CA GLY A 822 24.73 -39.82 -29.93
C GLY A 822 23.37 -39.13 -30.11
N ASP A 823 22.31 -39.85 -30.49
CA ASP A 823 20.96 -39.30 -30.43
C ASP A 823 20.51 -39.16 -28.98
N THR A 824 19.80 -38.07 -28.66
CA THR A 824 18.99 -37.93 -27.44
C THR A 824 17.52 -37.80 -27.84
N LEU A 825 16.58 -38.07 -26.93
CA LEU A 825 15.16 -38.02 -27.28
C LEU A 825 14.74 -36.61 -27.77
N TRP A 826 15.30 -35.56 -27.17
CA TRP A 826 15.21 -34.18 -27.68
C TRP A 826 15.65 -34.05 -29.14
N HIS A 827 16.83 -34.53 -29.53
CA HIS A 827 17.30 -34.43 -30.92
C HIS A 827 16.44 -35.23 -31.92
N ILE A 828 15.90 -36.38 -31.51
CA ILE A 828 14.98 -37.16 -32.34
C ILE A 828 13.69 -36.37 -32.55
N THR A 829 13.15 -35.78 -31.49
CA THR A 829 11.93 -34.97 -31.52
C THR A 829 12.09 -33.69 -32.33
N THR A 830 13.18 -32.94 -32.16
CA THR A 830 13.45 -31.73 -32.96
C THR A 830 13.49 -32.07 -34.45
N ARG A 831 14.23 -33.13 -34.86
CA ARG A 831 14.27 -33.57 -36.27
C ARG A 831 12.90 -33.96 -36.82
N TYR A 832 12.07 -34.64 -36.03
CA TYR A 832 10.71 -34.99 -36.44
C TYR A 832 9.87 -33.73 -36.70
N ILE A 833 9.95 -32.72 -35.82
CA ILE A 833 9.26 -31.44 -36.04
C ILE A 833 9.83 -30.69 -37.26
N GLU A 834 11.15 -30.70 -37.45
CA GLU A 834 11.80 -30.12 -38.63
C GLU A 834 11.30 -30.77 -39.94
N GLU A 835 11.24 -32.09 -39.99
CA GLU A 835 10.74 -32.87 -41.14
C GLU A 835 9.24 -32.64 -41.37
N GLU A 836 8.42 -32.59 -40.30
CA GLU A 836 6.98 -32.30 -40.35
C GLU A 836 6.70 -30.89 -40.92
N VAL A 837 7.37 -29.87 -40.38
CA VAL A 837 7.21 -28.47 -40.81
C VAL A 837 7.72 -28.30 -42.23
N ALA A 838 8.86 -28.89 -42.60
CA ALA A 838 9.38 -28.86 -43.96
C ALA A 838 8.44 -29.52 -44.97
N LYS A 839 7.85 -30.68 -44.63
CA LYS A 839 6.84 -31.39 -45.43
C LYS A 839 5.56 -30.57 -45.59
N GLY A 840 5.07 -29.96 -44.50
CA GLY A 840 3.92 -29.06 -44.53
C GLY A 840 4.14 -27.82 -45.39
N ILE A 841 5.30 -27.17 -45.27
CA ILE A 841 5.73 -26.07 -46.15
C ILE A 841 5.81 -26.53 -47.61
N GLY A 842 6.34 -27.73 -47.88
CA GLY A 842 6.39 -28.31 -49.22
C GLY A 842 5.01 -28.49 -49.85
N ILE A 843 4.03 -28.95 -49.06
CA ILE A 843 2.62 -29.05 -49.48
C ILE A 843 2.05 -27.66 -49.78
N LEU A 844 2.23 -26.68 -48.89
CA LEU A 844 1.77 -25.30 -49.13
C LEU A 844 2.37 -24.68 -50.41
N LYS A 845 3.65 -24.96 -50.71
CA LYS A 845 4.32 -24.48 -51.93
C LYS A 845 3.72 -25.03 -53.23
N SER A 846 3.04 -26.18 -53.21
CA SER A 846 2.34 -26.72 -54.37
C SER A 846 1.02 -25.99 -54.71
N TYR A 847 0.47 -25.22 -53.75
CA TYR A 847 -0.71 -24.37 -53.95
C TYR A 847 -0.37 -22.88 -54.07
N LEU A 848 0.60 -22.40 -53.28
CA LEU A 848 0.94 -20.97 -53.14
C LEU A 848 2.25 -20.57 -53.85
N GLY A 849 2.84 -21.48 -54.62
CA GLY A 849 4.12 -21.29 -55.29
C GLY A 849 5.32 -21.23 -54.32
N PRO A 850 6.55 -21.06 -54.85
CA PRO A 850 7.78 -21.18 -54.07
C PRO A 850 7.93 -20.13 -52.95
N THR A 851 7.30 -18.97 -53.10
CA THR A 851 7.31 -17.84 -52.13
C THR A 851 6.21 -17.92 -51.06
N LEU A 852 5.21 -18.80 -51.22
CA LEU A 852 4.00 -18.86 -50.38
C LEU A 852 3.10 -17.61 -50.45
N GLU A 853 3.12 -16.92 -51.61
CA GLU A 853 2.39 -15.67 -51.87
C GLU A 853 1.57 -15.68 -53.18
N SER A 854 1.62 -16.76 -53.97
CA SER A 854 0.91 -16.81 -55.27
C SER A 854 -0.61 -16.85 -55.05
N PRO A 855 -1.40 -16.10 -55.84
CA PRO A 855 -2.86 -16.10 -55.72
C PRO A 855 -3.45 -17.46 -56.10
N VAL A 856 -4.32 -17.98 -55.25
CA VAL A 856 -4.93 -19.31 -55.41
C VAL A 856 -6.14 -19.20 -56.34
N PRO A 857 -6.22 -19.98 -57.44
CA PRO A 857 -7.42 -20.02 -58.27
C PRO A 857 -8.64 -20.45 -57.44
N ARG A 858 -9.79 -19.78 -57.59
CA ARG A 858 -10.99 -20.03 -56.76
C ARG A 858 -11.39 -21.50 -56.64
N ALA A 859 -11.27 -22.26 -57.73
CA ALA A 859 -11.54 -23.71 -57.77
C ALA A 859 -10.65 -24.57 -56.82
N LYS A 860 -9.53 -24.02 -56.32
CA LYS A 860 -8.61 -24.66 -55.36
C LYS A 860 -8.63 -24.06 -53.96
N GLN A 861 -9.36 -22.98 -53.70
CA GLN A 861 -9.39 -22.36 -52.36
C GLN A 861 -9.92 -23.33 -51.29
N TYR A 862 -10.99 -24.08 -51.58
CA TYR A 862 -11.53 -25.11 -50.68
C TYR A 862 -10.54 -26.26 -50.44
N GLU A 863 -9.90 -26.77 -51.50
CA GLU A 863 -8.89 -27.84 -51.43
C GLU A 863 -7.69 -27.45 -50.55
N LEU A 864 -7.25 -26.19 -50.66
CA LEU A 864 -6.21 -25.63 -49.82
C LEU A 864 -6.68 -25.40 -48.37
N GLU A 865 -7.91 -24.93 -48.16
CA GLU A 865 -8.45 -24.75 -46.80
C GLU A 865 -8.58 -26.08 -46.05
N GLU A 866 -9.07 -27.13 -46.71
CA GLU A 866 -9.11 -28.49 -46.17
C GLU A 866 -7.68 -29.00 -45.89
N THR A 867 -6.73 -28.72 -46.79
CA THR A 867 -5.32 -29.12 -46.62
C THR A 867 -4.65 -28.38 -45.46
N ILE A 868 -4.90 -27.09 -45.27
CA ILE A 868 -4.46 -26.34 -44.10
C ILE A 868 -5.10 -26.92 -42.83
N GLY A 869 -6.41 -27.21 -42.83
CA GLY A 869 -7.10 -27.83 -41.70
C GLY A 869 -6.57 -29.21 -41.32
N ARG A 870 -6.10 -30.00 -42.31
CA ARG A 870 -5.42 -31.29 -42.09
C ARG A 870 -4.01 -31.10 -41.52
N LEU A 871 -3.23 -30.14 -42.04
CA LEU A 871 -1.90 -29.80 -41.52
C LEU A 871 -1.96 -29.27 -40.08
N GLN A 872 -2.94 -28.42 -39.76
CA GLN A 872 -3.15 -27.88 -38.40
C GLN A 872 -3.50 -28.97 -37.39
N LYS A 873 -4.36 -29.93 -37.77
CA LYS A 873 -4.76 -31.06 -36.89
C LYS A 873 -3.68 -32.12 -36.70
N GLY A 874 -2.68 -32.17 -37.58
CA GLY A 874 -1.64 -33.18 -37.58
C GLY A 874 -0.25 -32.68 -37.17
N SER A 875 -0.10 -31.40 -36.82
CA SER A 875 1.20 -30.81 -36.48
C SER A 875 1.38 -30.63 -34.98
N HIS A 876 2.62 -30.89 -34.54
CA HIS A 876 3.05 -30.82 -33.14
C HIS A 876 3.84 -29.53 -32.84
N CYS A 877 3.87 -28.58 -33.79
CA CYS A 877 4.56 -27.29 -33.68
C CYS A 877 3.56 -26.13 -33.67
N LYS A 878 3.38 -25.48 -32.51
CA LYS A 878 2.43 -24.37 -32.33
C LYS A 878 2.73 -23.20 -33.27
N ALA A 879 4.01 -22.87 -33.46
CA ALA A 879 4.43 -21.82 -34.39
C ALA A 879 4.03 -22.11 -35.84
N PHE A 880 3.99 -23.39 -36.25
CA PHE A 880 3.49 -23.77 -37.58
C PHE A 880 1.96 -23.73 -37.67
N VAL A 881 1.24 -24.12 -36.60
CA VAL A 881 -0.23 -23.98 -36.53
C VAL A 881 -0.66 -22.51 -36.61
N GLU A 882 0.04 -21.60 -35.93
CA GLU A 882 -0.18 -20.14 -35.98
C GLU A 882 0.15 -19.57 -37.37
N TYR A 883 1.24 -20.04 -38.00
CA TYR A 883 1.57 -19.70 -39.39
C TYR A 883 0.48 -20.15 -40.37
N LEU A 884 -0.03 -21.37 -40.21
CA LEU A 884 -1.13 -21.94 -40.99
C LEU A 884 -2.44 -21.16 -40.80
N GLU A 885 -2.76 -20.73 -39.57
CA GLU A 885 -3.91 -19.84 -39.32
C GLU A 885 -3.78 -18.51 -40.05
N LYS A 886 -2.60 -17.89 -39.99
CA LYS A 886 -2.34 -16.62 -40.69
C LYS A 886 -2.49 -16.80 -42.20
N LYS A 887 -1.93 -17.87 -42.77
CA LYS A 887 -2.08 -18.17 -44.21
C LYS A 887 -3.51 -18.52 -44.61
N LYS A 888 -4.28 -19.21 -43.76
CA LYS A 888 -5.73 -19.41 -43.97
C LYS A 888 -6.47 -18.07 -44.02
N LYS A 889 -6.21 -17.17 -43.07
CA LYS A 889 -6.81 -15.83 -43.04
C LYS A 889 -6.41 -15.00 -44.28
N GLU A 890 -5.15 -15.07 -44.71
CA GLU A 890 -4.67 -14.40 -45.94
C GLU A 890 -5.29 -14.92 -47.24
N VAL A 891 -5.73 -16.19 -47.30
CA VAL A 891 -6.28 -16.85 -48.51
C VAL A 891 -7.81 -16.83 -48.56
N VAL A 892 -8.50 -16.76 -47.41
CA VAL A 892 -9.96 -16.77 -47.31
C VAL A 892 -10.56 -15.36 -47.31
N TYR A 893 -9.83 -14.35 -46.80
CA TYR A 893 -10.31 -12.96 -46.71
C TYR A 893 -9.67 -12.00 -47.74
N ARG A 894 -9.12 -12.53 -48.84
CA ARG A 894 -8.62 -11.78 -50.02
C ARG A 894 -9.17 -12.39 -51.31
#